data_AF-A0A946GRY0-F1
#
_entry.id   AF-A0A946GRY0-F1
#
_cell.length_a   1.000
_cell.length_b   1.000
_cell.length_c   1.000
_cell.angle_alpha   90.00
_cell.angle_beta   90.00
_cell.angle_gamma   90.00
#
_symmetry.space_group_name_H-M   'P 1'
#
loop_
_entity.id
_entity.type
_entity.pdbx_description
1 polymer ?
#
loop_
_entity_poly.entity_id
_entity_poly.type
_entity_poly.pdbx_seq_one_letter_code
_entity_poly.pdbx_strand_id
1 'polypeptide(L)'
;MISTRMKLHQSSRGRALASLVLGGLLFALTGPAQANVYDEPSLHIAIPLYDEDGNHVLDSGKAYSPKESCGGSCHDYEKITHAFHIEQGRDETSDDFGAKIGLSNLVGPGYYGGYNCMGSNNPDSLAKKSNSSANDFGDHGSAGLIMRCESCHSGGGWMEKDRNGNRYDETDPSTVTEFDGDYYNRGTDENNHHVDSDVVSQWDWKKSGVVENDCFKCHADLTNLVVMDSEIETRSASRMASNVRRGVLIDQGHFRESNTAILEVLNLNIEGVEGDDRTLLSFEREDMVTSDHGMEMPKDGEISDTEVVFDETTGEPIINWNADAFVDGDTPEERKVAIPMLRFSANDNCMACHRTSNSRRGFYGFGENAEADLDDDGLIVEDYQDDVHKGKIWTEANGESRTIENCNVCHSRNYYNPLSASADMNASHDFLKGNSDMDVRNDLDYNPNAKSCEYCHDNSDPTLAVQANPSGETNMQAAHETLWKLSGDMSGQPASEVEKITKAHLDVVSCQACHITDKAVRGTEFEPMFRYREAENGKQTIVPYKPKPRYFWKDNNTGMVLDQTQRNSVFREIKDDEGNVTGGAIFDPETGETLAEVGGRISHGSFRYNDPADYEGFAGLKMAYDKVFKSNGIENPDAVLVWSEPNQYLISHNTRPAVSSVQCEECHNYKQDGTTISALVSDDGIFGENNSYEVATIIDPKLVTDGIIVFDYPYMKMVVDEDGNAVVDEDGQATVRANVSDILAYSTVDPSMTALRSAVATAATAAAQSYTVTQLIDQAMASAGISNADDVTQLAAQLRNTNAFLFQSRQGDYSIRDVIVISDDEDFADYTLQVSIADDDTGANAAAAGLGDLVAGAEVFSLQFNKPSGEKQTSFNSSVLVKLPYSGSSSDADKINIITSTDGETWSLINPADILIVRAKTDMEAGYIVFQTTHFSFYTATEVADTSSTIPVDDSDDSDSSSGGGGSLGYLFLMFGLLLAVVRNIELFSIRK
;
A
#
# COMPACT_ATOMS: atom_id res chain seq x y z
N MET A 1 31.99 29.28 46.89
CA MET A 1 32.25 30.21 48.00
C MET A 1 31.00 31.04 48.25
N ILE A 2 30.46 31.04 49.49
CA ILE A 2 29.95 32.22 50.25
C ILE A 2 29.02 33.17 49.45
N SER A 3 27.74 33.44 49.74
CA SER A 3 26.99 33.57 51.00
C SER A 3 25.57 34.06 50.67
N THR A 4 24.56 33.54 51.39
CA THR A 4 23.45 34.24 52.11
C THR A 4 22.75 35.47 51.46
N ARG A 5 21.42 35.72 51.52
CA ARG A 5 20.55 35.80 52.71
C ARG A 5 19.11 36.27 52.37
N MET A 6 18.12 35.74 53.11
CA MET A 6 16.88 36.36 53.66
C MET A 6 15.86 37.05 52.72
N LYS A 7 14.65 36.47 52.57
CA LYS A 7 13.44 36.57 53.45
C LYS A 7 12.83 37.97 53.55
N LEU A 8 11.63 38.11 52.99
CA LEU A 8 10.57 38.95 53.54
C LEU A 8 9.26 38.15 53.55
N HIS A 9 8.71 38.04 54.77
CA HIS A 9 7.45 37.40 55.12
C HIS A 9 6.50 38.54 55.47
N GLN A 10 5.30 38.58 54.88
CA GLN A 10 4.16 39.25 55.49
C GLN A 10 2.92 38.36 55.39
N SER A 11 2.39 38.07 56.58
CA SER A 11 1.10 37.47 56.92
C SER A 11 -0.07 38.21 56.23
N SER A 12 -1.23 37.62 55.97
CA SER A 12 -2.08 36.97 56.98
C SER A 12 -3.25 36.20 56.38
N ARG A 13 -3.38 34.95 56.83
CA ARG A 13 -4.61 34.22 57.17
C ARG A 13 -5.95 34.85 56.78
N GLY A 14 -6.71 34.14 55.96
CA GLY A 14 -8.16 34.28 55.91
C GLY A 14 -8.82 33.78 54.63
N ARG A 15 -8.60 32.50 54.24
CA ARG A 15 -9.41 31.72 53.27
C ARG A 15 -8.87 30.29 53.11
N ALA A 16 -8.57 29.62 54.22
CA ALA A 16 -8.28 28.18 54.22
C ALA A 16 -9.51 27.47 54.76
N LEU A 17 -10.40 27.01 53.86
CA LEU A 17 -11.24 25.81 54.07
C LEU A 17 -12.13 25.45 52.86
N ALA A 18 -12.20 26.28 51.81
CA ALA A 18 -13.06 25.99 50.63
C ALA A 18 -12.29 25.48 49.38
N SER A 19 -10.96 25.57 49.35
CA SER A 19 -10.15 25.18 48.18
C SER A 19 -9.52 23.78 48.27
N LEU A 20 -9.66 23.08 49.40
CA LEU A 20 -9.04 21.77 49.60
C LEU A 20 -9.91 20.58 49.17
N VAL A 21 -11.18 20.80 48.81
CA VAL A 21 -12.09 19.74 48.32
C VAL A 21 -12.24 19.79 46.80
N LEU A 22 -12.01 20.93 46.15
CA LEU A 22 -12.09 21.05 44.69
C LEU A 22 -10.75 20.80 43.98
N GLY A 23 -9.60 21.09 44.61
CA GLY A 23 -8.27 20.76 44.08
C GLY A 23 -7.86 19.30 44.27
N GLY A 24 -8.55 18.56 45.17
CA GLY A 24 -8.30 17.14 45.40
C GLY A 24 -9.07 16.19 44.48
N LEU A 25 -10.08 16.69 43.74
CA LEU A 25 -10.84 15.89 42.78
C LEU A 25 -10.25 15.95 41.35
N LEU A 26 -9.42 16.95 41.02
CA LEU A 26 -8.76 17.05 39.72
C LEU A 26 -7.40 16.33 39.64
N PHE A 27 -6.81 15.95 40.77
CA PHE A 27 -5.54 15.19 40.82
C PHE A 27 -5.73 13.67 41.02
N ALA A 28 -6.97 13.18 41.02
CA ALA A 28 -7.28 11.76 41.22
C ALA A 28 -7.49 10.98 39.91
N LEU A 29 -7.25 11.59 38.74
CA LEU A 29 -7.42 10.96 37.42
C LEU A 29 -6.11 10.69 36.68
N THR A 30 -4.95 11.03 37.25
CA THR A 30 -3.63 10.66 36.71
C THR A 30 -2.97 9.63 37.63
N GLY A 31 -3.64 8.49 37.82
CA GLY A 31 -2.89 7.27 38.15
C GLY A 31 -2.06 6.86 36.93
N PRO A 32 -0.91 6.17 37.10
CA PRO A 32 -0.25 5.55 35.95
C PRO A 32 -1.30 4.72 35.19
N ALA A 33 -1.35 4.88 33.87
CA ALA A 33 -2.26 4.12 33.02
C ALA A 33 -2.13 2.64 33.40
N GLN A 34 -3.25 2.01 33.79
CA GLN A 34 -3.23 0.56 33.95
C GLN A 34 -2.99 -0.04 32.56
N ALA A 35 -1.93 -0.84 32.44
CA ALA A 35 -1.66 -1.60 31.23
C ALA A 35 -2.90 -2.41 30.84
N ASN A 36 -3.18 -2.51 29.53
CA ASN A 36 -4.30 -3.33 29.11
C ASN A 36 -3.95 -4.80 29.37
N VAL A 37 -4.72 -5.48 30.21
CA VAL A 37 -4.54 -6.92 30.48
C VAL A 37 -4.57 -7.77 29.19
N TYR A 38 -5.21 -7.26 28.13
CA TYR A 38 -5.23 -7.87 26.80
C TYR A 38 -3.87 -7.93 26.10
N ASP A 39 -2.94 -7.08 26.50
CA ASP A 39 -1.60 -6.93 25.92
C ASP A 39 -0.55 -7.76 26.67
N GLU A 40 -0.91 -8.34 27.83
CA GLU A 40 -0.01 -9.18 28.61
C GLU A 40 0.02 -10.61 28.03
N PRO A 41 1.19 -11.29 28.05
CA PRO A 41 1.26 -12.68 27.64
C PRO A 41 0.41 -13.55 28.56
N SER A 42 -0.21 -14.57 27.99
CA SER A 42 -0.99 -15.58 28.69
C SER A 42 -0.50 -16.97 28.32
N LEU A 43 -0.65 -17.94 29.23
CA LEU A 43 -0.30 -19.32 28.91
C LEU A 43 -1.32 -19.90 27.92
N HIS A 44 -0.81 -20.29 26.76
CA HIS A 44 -1.55 -21.11 25.82
C HIS A 44 -1.86 -22.48 26.44
N ILE A 45 -2.93 -23.12 25.99
CA ILE A 45 -3.21 -24.52 26.34
C ILE A 45 -2.01 -25.40 25.96
N ALA A 46 -1.68 -26.38 26.79
CA ALA A 46 -0.58 -27.28 26.47
C ALA A 46 -0.87 -28.06 25.18
N ILE A 47 0.05 -28.01 24.21
CA ILE A 47 -0.05 -28.69 22.92
C ILE A 47 1.18 -29.57 22.67
N PRO A 48 1.03 -30.68 21.91
CA PRO A 48 2.17 -31.36 21.33
C PRO A 48 2.81 -30.48 20.24
N LEU A 49 4.11 -30.64 20.02
CA LEU A 49 4.82 -30.03 18.89
C LEU A 49 5.22 -31.12 17.91
N TYR A 50 4.96 -30.88 16.63
CA TYR A 50 5.20 -31.81 15.53
C TYR A 50 6.18 -31.24 14.50
N ASP A 51 6.88 -32.13 13.82
CA ASP A 51 7.57 -31.84 12.56
C ASP A 51 6.60 -31.84 11.37
N GLU A 52 7.11 -31.53 10.17
CA GLU A 52 6.32 -31.49 8.93
C GLU A 52 5.71 -32.85 8.52
N ASP A 53 6.28 -33.96 9.00
CA ASP A 53 5.78 -35.32 8.74
C ASP A 53 4.66 -35.71 9.74
N GLY A 54 4.34 -34.83 10.68
CA GLY A 54 3.37 -35.06 11.76
C GLY A 54 3.91 -35.92 12.90
N ASN A 55 5.22 -36.13 13.00
CA ASN A 55 5.84 -36.85 14.13
C ASN A 55 6.17 -35.88 15.26
N HIS A 56 6.08 -36.37 16.50
CA HIS A 56 6.41 -35.53 17.65
C HIS A 56 7.90 -35.16 17.64
N VAL A 57 8.21 -33.89 17.89
CA VAL A 57 9.59 -33.37 17.75
C VAL A 57 10.61 -34.04 18.68
N LEU A 58 10.18 -34.50 19.85
CA LEU A 58 11.05 -35.27 20.77
C LEU A 58 11.44 -36.65 20.23
N ASP A 59 10.66 -37.21 19.31
CA ASP A 59 10.91 -38.52 18.73
C ASP A 59 11.68 -38.41 17.41
N SER A 60 11.33 -37.42 16.58
CA SER A 60 12.00 -37.22 15.29
C SER A 60 13.31 -36.46 15.40
N GLY A 61 13.45 -35.58 16.39
CA GLY A 61 14.57 -34.65 16.50
C GLY A 61 14.58 -33.55 15.43
N LYS A 62 13.57 -33.51 14.55
CA LYS A 62 13.48 -32.58 13.43
C LYS A 62 12.94 -31.21 13.86
N ALA A 63 12.98 -30.26 12.91
CA ALA A 63 12.42 -28.93 13.06
C ALA A 63 10.89 -28.95 13.28
N TYR A 64 10.42 -27.94 14.00
CA TYR A 64 9.01 -27.72 14.30
C TYR A 64 8.25 -27.19 13.07
N SER A 65 7.08 -27.76 12.79
CA SER A 65 6.11 -27.27 11.81
C SER A 65 4.97 -26.51 12.50
N PRO A 66 4.83 -25.18 12.28
CA PRO A 66 3.63 -24.45 12.68
C PRO A 66 2.34 -25.01 12.08
N LYS A 67 2.37 -25.47 10.82
CA LYS A 67 1.20 -26.02 10.16
C LYS A 67 0.68 -27.27 10.87
N GLU A 68 1.55 -28.20 11.21
CA GLU A 68 1.12 -29.44 11.89
C GLU A 68 0.83 -29.21 13.38
N SER A 69 1.65 -28.41 14.07
CA SER A 69 1.51 -28.19 15.52
C SER A 69 0.35 -27.28 15.90
N CYS A 70 0.18 -26.17 15.18
CA CYS A 70 -0.84 -25.16 15.47
C CYS A 70 -2.03 -25.26 14.50
N GLY A 71 -1.75 -25.55 13.24
CA GLY A 71 -2.74 -25.66 12.16
C GLY A 71 -3.53 -26.96 12.13
N GLY A 72 -3.08 -28.01 12.82
CA GLY A 72 -3.73 -29.32 12.82
C GLY A 72 -5.21 -29.27 13.24
N SER A 73 -5.49 -29.35 14.54
CA SER A 73 -6.88 -29.33 15.05
C SER A 73 -7.29 -28.03 15.74
N CYS A 74 -6.37 -27.06 15.85
CA CYS A 74 -6.56 -25.88 16.68
C CYS A 74 -6.90 -24.63 15.86
N HIS A 75 -6.07 -24.27 14.89
CA HIS A 75 -6.23 -23.07 14.07
C HIS A 75 -6.40 -23.40 12.59
N ASP A 76 -7.19 -22.60 11.87
CA ASP A 76 -7.31 -22.73 10.41
C ASP A 76 -6.09 -22.10 9.72
N TYR A 77 -5.00 -22.87 9.63
CA TYR A 77 -3.72 -22.40 9.11
C TYR A 77 -3.79 -21.85 7.68
N GLU A 78 -4.57 -22.51 6.82
CA GLU A 78 -4.74 -22.10 5.42
C GLU A 78 -5.45 -20.75 5.35
N LYS A 79 -6.49 -20.54 6.16
CA LYS A 79 -7.14 -19.22 6.26
C LYS A 79 -6.22 -18.15 6.85
N ILE A 80 -5.41 -18.50 7.85
CA ILE A 80 -4.45 -17.58 8.48
C ILE A 80 -3.41 -17.12 7.46
N THR A 81 -2.78 -18.07 6.76
CA THR A 81 -1.71 -17.80 5.80
C THR A 81 -2.19 -17.20 4.50
N HIS A 82 -3.51 -17.21 4.24
CA HIS A 82 -4.11 -16.47 3.14
C HIS A 82 -4.30 -14.97 3.43
N ALA A 83 -3.99 -14.51 4.64
CA ALA A 83 -4.03 -13.08 4.93
C ALA A 83 -3.04 -12.30 4.06
N PHE A 84 -3.41 -11.09 3.61
CA PHE A 84 -2.57 -10.33 2.66
C PHE A 84 -1.17 -10.04 3.20
N HIS A 85 -1.04 -9.80 4.52
CA HIS A 85 0.27 -9.54 5.14
C HIS A 85 1.25 -10.72 5.00
N ILE A 86 0.72 -11.92 4.78
CA ILE A 86 1.45 -13.16 4.52
C ILE A 86 1.54 -13.45 3.01
N GLU A 87 0.41 -13.45 2.28
CA GLU A 87 0.36 -13.76 0.85
C GLU A 87 1.06 -12.72 -0.04
N GLN A 88 1.00 -11.44 0.33
CA GLN A 88 1.61 -10.34 -0.41
C GLN A 88 1.26 -10.33 -1.90
N GLY A 89 -0.01 -10.54 -2.22
CA GLY A 89 -0.52 -10.45 -3.59
C GLY A 89 -0.25 -11.70 -4.45
N ARG A 90 0.11 -12.85 -3.85
CA ARG A 90 0.53 -14.06 -4.57
C ARG A 90 -0.51 -14.55 -5.58
N ASP A 91 -1.76 -14.71 -5.14
CA ASP A 91 -2.84 -15.27 -5.97
C ASP A 91 -3.37 -14.29 -7.00
N GLU A 92 -3.01 -13.01 -6.88
CA GLU A 92 -3.27 -11.97 -7.86
C GLU A 92 -2.10 -11.73 -8.82
N THR A 93 -0.99 -12.48 -8.68
CA THR A 93 0.15 -12.33 -9.58
C THR A 93 -0.08 -12.91 -10.96
N SER A 94 0.45 -12.23 -11.97
CA SER A 94 0.45 -12.67 -13.35
C SER A 94 1.59 -12.04 -14.15
N ASP A 95 2.09 -12.75 -15.16
CA ASP A 95 3.18 -12.27 -16.02
C ASP A 95 2.80 -11.02 -16.83
N ASP A 96 1.50 -10.75 -16.98
CA ASP A 96 0.94 -9.59 -17.67
C ASP A 96 0.55 -8.44 -16.72
N PHE A 97 0.69 -8.60 -15.40
CA PHE A 97 0.28 -7.61 -14.41
C PHE A 97 0.91 -6.24 -14.66
N GLY A 98 2.24 -6.19 -14.72
CA GLY A 98 2.99 -4.94 -14.89
C GLY A 98 2.75 -4.27 -16.24
N ALA A 99 2.51 -5.05 -17.29
CA ALA A 99 2.21 -4.51 -18.62
C ALA A 99 0.90 -3.70 -18.63
N LYS A 100 -0.10 -4.10 -17.84
CA LYS A 100 -1.39 -3.39 -17.71
C LYS A 100 -1.24 -2.00 -17.08
N ILE A 101 -0.16 -1.75 -16.35
CA ILE A 101 0.08 -0.49 -15.62
C ILE A 101 1.33 0.26 -16.10
N GLY A 102 1.98 -0.20 -17.17
CA GLY A 102 3.13 0.47 -17.77
C GLY A 102 4.47 0.22 -17.08
N LEU A 103 4.56 -0.80 -16.21
CA LEU A 103 5.78 -1.27 -15.56
C LEU A 103 5.94 -2.77 -15.80
N SER A 104 6.28 -3.15 -17.02
CA SER A 104 6.26 -4.55 -17.52
C SER A 104 7.14 -5.55 -16.76
N ASN A 105 8.06 -5.07 -15.92
CA ASN A 105 8.89 -5.89 -15.05
C ASN A 105 8.15 -6.37 -13.77
N LEU A 106 7.00 -5.76 -13.45
CA LEU A 106 6.19 -6.17 -12.30
C LEU A 106 5.26 -7.33 -12.68
N VAL A 107 5.10 -8.26 -11.75
CA VAL A 107 4.29 -9.47 -11.92
C VAL A 107 3.23 -9.63 -10.83
N GLY A 108 3.13 -8.69 -9.88
CA GLY A 108 2.17 -8.80 -8.78
C GLY A 108 1.76 -7.48 -8.12
N PRO A 109 0.60 -7.46 -7.43
CA PRO A 109 0.10 -6.33 -6.67
C PRO A 109 0.52 -6.33 -5.19
N GLY A 110 1.49 -7.14 -4.78
CA GLY A 110 2.07 -7.05 -3.42
C GLY A 110 3.58 -7.08 -3.47
N TYR A 111 4.23 -7.21 -2.31
CA TYR A 111 5.69 -7.35 -2.28
C TYR A 111 6.19 -8.61 -3.01
N TYR A 112 5.31 -9.60 -3.25
CA TYR A 112 5.57 -10.68 -4.17
C TYR A 112 5.30 -10.23 -5.62
N GLY A 113 6.34 -9.75 -6.29
CA GLY A 113 6.30 -9.37 -7.70
C GLY A 113 5.92 -7.93 -8.02
N GLY A 114 5.51 -7.13 -7.04
CA GLY A 114 5.25 -5.70 -7.19
C GLY A 114 6.46 -4.81 -6.95
N TYR A 115 6.26 -3.49 -7.02
CA TYR A 115 7.34 -2.52 -6.87
C TYR A 115 7.81 -2.45 -5.42
N ASN A 116 9.00 -2.98 -5.14
CA ASN A 116 9.52 -3.01 -3.78
C ASN A 116 10.05 -1.65 -3.32
N CYS A 117 9.71 -1.26 -2.09
CA CYS A 117 10.19 -0.01 -1.50
C CYS A 117 11.72 0.05 -1.27
N MET A 118 12.38 -1.12 -1.25
CA MET A 118 13.77 -1.32 -0.84
C MET A 118 14.80 -1.20 -1.97
N GLY A 119 14.35 -1.21 -3.22
CA GLY A 119 15.21 -1.13 -4.40
C GLY A 119 15.99 0.17 -4.60
N SER A 120 15.68 1.24 -3.85
CA SER A 120 16.12 2.60 -4.21
C SER A 120 15.82 2.88 -5.70
N ASN A 121 16.79 3.39 -6.46
CA ASN A 121 16.73 3.58 -7.91
C ASN A 121 17.18 2.33 -8.70
N ASN A 122 17.38 1.22 -8.00
CA ASN A 122 17.87 -0.03 -8.54
C ASN A 122 16.96 -1.20 -8.10
N PRO A 123 15.62 -1.13 -8.30
CA PRO A 123 14.72 -2.17 -7.83
C PRO A 123 15.02 -3.50 -8.50
N ASP A 124 15.14 -4.52 -7.66
CA ASP A 124 15.18 -5.91 -8.07
C ASP A 124 13.78 -6.40 -8.44
N SER A 125 13.67 -7.29 -9.42
CA SER A 125 12.39 -7.84 -9.90
C SER A 125 12.29 -9.35 -9.68
N LEU A 126 11.10 -9.81 -9.29
CA LEU A 126 10.75 -11.23 -9.31
C LEU A 126 10.60 -11.68 -10.77
N ALA A 127 11.17 -12.82 -11.13
CA ALA A 127 11.03 -13.41 -12.45
C ALA A 127 9.55 -13.72 -12.75
N LYS A 128 9.19 -13.61 -14.04
CA LYS A 128 7.90 -14.12 -14.52
C LYS A 128 7.78 -15.60 -14.24
N LYS A 129 6.55 -16.11 -14.20
CA LYS A 129 6.32 -17.55 -14.12
C LYS A 129 6.83 -18.25 -15.37
N SER A 130 6.66 -17.68 -16.56
CA SER A 130 7.18 -18.24 -17.81
C SER A 130 8.23 -17.33 -18.43
N ASN A 131 9.49 -17.75 -18.42
CA ASN A 131 10.60 -17.04 -19.07
C ASN A 131 11.12 -17.84 -20.27
N SER A 132 11.50 -17.14 -21.33
CA SER A 132 11.96 -17.76 -22.58
C SER A 132 13.43 -18.21 -22.56
N SER A 133 14.24 -17.64 -21.66
CA SER A 133 15.66 -17.93 -21.52
C SER A 133 16.20 -17.41 -20.18
N ALA A 134 17.44 -17.79 -19.83
CA ALA A 134 18.16 -17.22 -18.69
C ALA A 134 18.35 -15.69 -18.78
N ASN A 135 18.34 -15.08 -19.97
CA ASN A 135 18.44 -13.62 -20.13
C ASN A 135 17.11 -12.88 -19.86
N ASP A 136 15.99 -13.59 -20.06
CA ASP A 136 14.63 -13.09 -19.82
C ASP A 136 14.19 -13.30 -18.36
N PHE A 137 14.91 -14.17 -17.64
CA PHE A 137 14.69 -14.42 -16.22
C PHE A 137 15.05 -13.18 -15.39
N GLY A 138 14.17 -12.79 -14.46
CA GLY A 138 14.38 -11.62 -13.60
C GLY A 138 15.55 -11.75 -12.60
N ASP A 139 15.60 -10.86 -11.62
CA ASP A 139 16.68 -10.84 -10.62
C ASP A 139 16.59 -12.01 -9.64
N HIS A 140 15.38 -12.42 -9.30
CA HIS A 140 15.11 -13.47 -8.32
C HIS A 140 14.05 -14.43 -8.84
N GLY A 141 14.23 -15.72 -8.59
CA GLY A 141 13.09 -16.63 -8.50
C GLY A 141 12.45 -16.55 -7.12
N SER A 142 11.41 -17.35 -6.86
CA SER A 142 10.73 -17.35 -5.55
C SER A 142 11.69 -17.62 -4.39
N ALA A 143 12.59 -18.61 -4.51
CA ALA A 143 13.58 -18.91 -3.49
C ALA A 143 14.54 -17.74 -3.22
N GLY A 144 15.05 -17.08 -4.27
CA GLY A 144 15.87 -15.87 -4.14
C GLY A 144 15.13 -14.72 -3.48
N LEU A 145 13.85 -14.57 -3.81
CA LEU A 145 13.01 -13.54 -3.19
C LEU A 145 12.75 -13.84 -1.71
N ILE A 146 12.59 -15.12 -1.31
CA ILE A 146 12.49 -15.53 0.09
C ILE A 146 13.75 -15.09 0.84
N MET A 147 14.94 -15.45 0.33
CA MET A 147 16.25 -15.07 0.93
C MET A 147 16.51 -13.56 0.95
N ARG A 148 15.82 -12.80 0.11
CA ARG A 148 15.92 -11.34 0.08
C ARG A 148 14.99 -10.68 1.09
N CYS A 149 13.82 -11.26 1.35
CA CYS A 149 12.70 -10.59 2.00
C CYS A 149 12.34 -11.17 3.38
N GLU A 150 12.97 -12.25 3.83
CA GLU A 150 12.61 -12.95 5.09
C GLU A 150 12.76 -12.11 6.36
N SER A 151 13.60 -11.07 6.33
CA SER A 151 13.75 -10.11 7.43
C SER A 151 12.49 -9.25 7.65
N CYS A 152 11.62 -9.16 6.65
CA CYS A 152 10.37 -8.40 6.71
C CYS A 152 9.11 -9.27 6.69
N HIS A 153 9.22 -10.59 6.48
CA HIS A 153 8.08 -11.51 6.39
C HIS A 153 8.23 -12.70 7.34
N SER A 154 7.10 -13.19 7.86
CA SER A 154 7.08 -14.28 8.84
C SER A 154 7.16 -15.68 8.22
N GLY A 155 6.95 -15.81 6.91
CA GLY A 155 6.72 -17.10 6.25
C GLY A 155 5.25 -17.25 5.87
N GLY A 156 4.90 -18.38 5.26
CA GLY A 156 3.57 -18.61 4.73
C GLY A 156 3.33 -18.03 3.33
N GLY A 157 2.13 -18.23 2.79
CA GLY A 157 1.70 -17.65 1.52
C GLY A 157 2.68 -17.96 0.38
N TRP A 158 3.26 -16.91 -0.20
CA TRP A 158 4.26 -17.00 -1.28
C TRP A 158 5.58 -17.67 -0.92
N MET A 159 5.88 -17.84 0.39
CA MET A 159 7.04 -18.60 0.84
C MET A 159 6.78 -20.11 0.95
N GLU A 160 5.51 -20.53 0.85
CA GLU A 160 5.10 -21.94 0.84
C GLU A 160 4.58 -22.41 -0.51
N LYS A 161 3.89 -21.54 -1.23
CA LYS A 161 3.13 -21.90 -2.42
C LYS A 161 3.58 -21.11 -3.64
N ASP A 162 3.55 -21.79 -4.78
CA ASP A 162 3.72 -21.20 -6.10
C ASP A 162 2.51 -20.31 -6.48
N ARG A 163 2.57 -19.63 -7.62
CA ARG A 163 1.49 -18.75 -8.10
C ARG A 163 0.17 -19.49 -8.40
N ASN A 164 0.22 -20.81 -8.57
CA ASN A 164 -0.97 -21.65 -8.76
C ASN A 164 -1.52 -22.21 -7.44
N GLY A 165 -0.88 -21.92 -6.31
CA GLY A 165 -1.27 -22.39 -4.98
C GLY A 165 -0.75 -23.78 -4.61
N ASN A 166 0.16 -24.37 -5.40
CA ASN A 166 0.79 -25.64 -5.04
C ASN A 166 1.96 -25.40 -4.08
N ARG A 167 2.12 -26.26 -3.08
CA ARG A 167 3.28 -26.17 -2.18
C ARG A 167 4.56 -26.55 -2.94
N TYR A 168 5.60 -25.71 -2.84
CA TYR A 168 6.79 -25.86 -3.71
C TYR A 168 7.50 -27.21 -3.54
N ASP A 169 7.64 -27.65 -2.29
CA ASP A 169 8.29 -28.91 -1.90
C ASP A 169 7.40 -30.14 -2.13
N GLU A 170 6.18 -30.01 -2.63
CA GLU A 170 5.30 -31.12 -3.02
C GLU A 170 5.33 -31.38 -4.52
N THR A 171 5.59 -30.36 -5.33
CA THR A 171 5.67 -30.44 -6.79
C THR A 171 6.78 -31.39 -7.26
N ASP A 172 6.52 -32.15 -8.33
CA ASP A 172 7.52 -32.99 -9.00
C ASP A 172 8.45 -32.10 -9.85
N PRO A 173 9.76 -31.99 -9.52
CA PRO A 173 10.68 -31.12 -10.24
C PRO A 173 10.78 -31.44 -11.74
N SER A 174 10.53 -32.69 -12.13
CA SER A 174 10.58 -33.11 -13.54
C SER A 174 9.41 -32.61 -14.39
N THR A 175 8.37 -32.08 -13.75
CA THR A 175 7.18 -31.51 -14.41
C THR A 175 7.25 -30.00 -14.56
N VAL A 176 8.24 -29.36 -13.93
CA VAL A 176 8.47 -27.92 -13.96
C VAL A 176 9.02 -27.52 -15.33
N THR A 177 8.50 -26.42 -15.88
CA THR A 177 9.01 -25.87 -17.14
C THR A 177 10.37 -25.18 -16.92
N GLU A 178 11.28 -25.31 -17.88
CA GLU A 178 12.59 -24.64 -17.81
C GLU A 178 12.43 -23.12 -17.62
N PHE A 179 13.21 -22.53 -16.71
CA PHE A 179 13.14 -21.13 -16.32
C PHE A 179 11.80 -20.68 -15.70
N ASP A 180 11.02 -21.58 -15.10
CA ASP A 180 9.84 -21.17 -14.32
C ASP A 180 10.26 -20.34 -13.09
N GLY A 181 9.80 -19.10 -12.98
CA GLY A 181 10.20 -18.18 -11.90
C GLY A 181 9.84 -18.63 -10.49
N ASP A 182 8.91 -19.58 -10.34
CA ASP A 182 8.55 -20.17 -9.06
C ASP A 182 9.54 -21.26 -8.61
N TYR A 183 10.25 -21.89 -9.56
CA TYR A 183 11.05 -23.10 -9.33
C TYR A 183 12.51 -23.00 -9.78
N TYR A 184 12.87 -21.96 -10.51
CA TYR A 184 14.25 -21.61 -10.86
C TYR A 184 14.69 -20.41 -10.06
N ASN A 185 15.98 -20.25 -9.85
CA ASN A 185 16.55 -19.09 -9.20
C ASN A 185 17.86 -18.66 -9.86
N ARG A 186 18.12 -17.34 -9.81
CA ARG A 186 19.35 -16.74 -10.31
C ARG A 186 20.39 -16.65 -9.18
N GLY A 187 21.66 -16.89 -9.51
CA GLY A 187 22.76 -16.80 -8.55
C GLY A 187 22.91 -18.03 -7.66
N THR A 188 22.26 -19.14 -8.02
CA THR A 188 22.36 -20.42 -7.30
C THR A 188 22.62 -21.56 -8.28
N ASP A 189 23.29 -22.63 -7.83
CA ASP A 189 23.47 -23.87 -8.59
C ASP A 189 22.30 -24.86 -8.36
N GLU A 190 22.32 -26.03 -8.99
CA GLU A 190 21.30 -27.07 -8.81
C GLU A 190 21.27 -27.70 -7.40
N ASN A 191 22.23 -27.37 -6.54
CA ASN A 191 22.32 -27.84 -5.15
C ASN A 191 21.94 -26.74 -4.14
N ASN A 192 21.39 -25.63 -4.62
CA ASN A 192 21.02 -24.43 -3.87
C ASN A 192 22.22 -23.63 -3.31
N HIS A 193 23.44 -23.84 -3.79
CA HIS A 193 24.60 -23.06 -3.35
C HIS A 193 24.72 -21.76 -4.13
N HIS A 194 25.13 -20.69 -3.46
CA HIS A 194 25.42 -19.40 -4.09
C HIS A 194 26.53 -19.52 -5.13
N VAL A 195 26.26 -19.00 -6.34
CA VAL A 195 27.19 -18.90 -7.46
C VAL A 195 27.02 -17.53 -8.13
N ASP A 196 27.67 -17.31 -9.26
CA ASP A 196 27.54 -16.05 -9.99
C ASP A 196 26.09 -15.85 -10.49
N SER A 197 25.65 -14.60 -10.47
CA SER A 197 24.33 -14.14 -10.95
C SER A 197 24.05 -14.43 -12.43
N ASP A 198 25.04 -14.81 -13.23
CA ASP A 198 24.83 -15.29 -14.61
C ASP A 198 24.20 -16.70 -14.67
N VAL A 199 24.29 -17.48 -13.59
CA VAL A 199 23.70 -18.81 -13.49
C VAL A 199 22.23 -18.73 -13.10
N VAL A 200 21.38 -19.42 -13.85
CA VAL A 200 19.98 -19.69 -13.50
C VAL A 200 19.79 -21.21 -13.43
N SER A 201 19.47 -21.73 -12.25
CA SER A 201 19.31 -23.16 -11.99
C SER A 201 17.92 -23.46 -11.43
N GLN A 202 17.48 -24.72 -11.53
CA GLN A 202 16.30 -25.18 -10.81
C GLN A 202 16.64 -25.28 -9.31
N TRP A 203 15.81 -24.68 -8.46
CA TRP A 203 15.93 -24.76 -7.01
C TRP A 203 15.42 -26.11 -6.50
N ASP A 204 16.19 -26.78 -5.65
CA ASP A 204 15.79 -28.03 -5.00
C ASP A 204 14.93 -27.75 -3.76
N TRP A 205 13.61 -27.62 -3.99
CA TRP A 205 12.62 -27.44 -2.92
C TRP A 205 12.46 -28.66 -2.03
N LYS A 206 12.79 -29.88 -2.50
CA LYS A 206 12.72 -31.09 -1.66
C LYS A 206 13.82 -31.05 -0.59
N LYS A 207 15.00 -30.56 -0.96
CA LYS A 207 16.12 -30.32 -0.04
C LYS A 207 15.82 -29.17 0.92
N SER A 208 15.44 -27.99 0.41
CA SER A 208 15.25 -26.81 1.28
C SER A 208 14.00 -26.88 2.16
N GLY A 209 12.96 -27.57 1.69
CA GLY A 209 11.59 -27.38 2.15
C GLY A 209 11.09 -25.95 1.87
N VAL A 210 10.04 -25.55 2.58
CA VAL A 210 9.42 -24.22 2.49
C VAL A 210 9.48 -23.47 3.82
N VAL A 211 9.27 -22.15 3.78
CA VAL A 211 9.15 -21.34 5.01
C VAL A 211 7.68 -21.22 5.39
N GLU A 212 7.22 -22.08 6.29
CA GLU A 212 5.90 -21.97 6.93
C GLU A 212 5.76 -20.63 7.69
N ASN A 213 4.56 -20.15 7.99
CA ASN A 213 4.37 -18.95 8.80
C ASN A 213 4.85 -19.13 10.26
N ASP A 214 5.86 -18.36 10.66
CA ASP A 214 6.35 -18.29 12.05
C ASP A 214 5.39 -17.48 12.93
N CYS A 215 4.43 -18.18 13.57
CA CYS A 215 3.44 -17.57 14.46
C CYS A 215 4.08 -16.80 15.64
N PHE A 216 5.29 -17.19 16.08
CA PHE A 216 5.93 -16.59 17.25
C PHE A 216 6.53 -15.22 16.97
N LYS A 217 6.83 -14.87 15.70
CA LYS A 217 7.14 -13.49 15.33
C LYS A 217 6.02 -12.51 15.73
N CYS A 218 4.77 -12.97 15.73
CA CYS A 218 3.59 -12.19 16.09
C CYS A 218 3.13 -12.42 17.53
N HIS A 219 3.23 -13.65 18.04
CA HIS A 219 2.63 -14.05 19.31
C HIS A 219 3.62 -14.23 20.47
N ALA A 220 4.93 -14.17 20.25
CA ALA A 220 5.89 -14.15 21.35
C ALA A 220 6.06 -12.74 21.92
N ASP A 221 6.19 -12.63 23.24
CA ASP A 221 6.65 -11.40 23.88
C ASP A 221 8.17 -11.24 23.67
N LEU A 222 8.55 -10.39 22.73
CA LEU A 222 9.95 -10.17 22.37
C LEU A 222 10.79 -9.59 23.51
N THR A 223 10.15 -8.99 24.52
CA THR A 223 10.84 -8.41 25.69
C THR A 223 11.21 -9.46 26.73
N ASN A 224 10.58 -10.63 26.69
CA ASN A 224 10.80 -11.75 27.62
C ASN A 224 11.66 -12.88 27.01
N LEU A 225 12.27 -12.66 25.85
CA LEU A 225 13.18 -13.64 25.24
C LEU A 225 14.49 -13.72 26.02
N VAL A 226 15.04 -14.93 26.16
CA VAL A 226 16.26 -15.20 26.95
C VAL A 226 17.28 -15.99 26.13
N VAL A 227 18.56 -15.78 26.41
CA VAL A 227 19.65 -16.62 25.89
C VAL A 227 20.12 -17.49 27.04
N MET A 228 19.95 -18.80 26.91
CA MET A 228 20.29 -19.76 27.97
C MET A 228 21.79 -20.08 28.03
N ASP A 229 22.47 -19.99 26.89
CA ASP A 229 23.90 -20.25 26.79
C ASP A 229 24.71 -18.98 27.04
N SER A 230 25.47 -18.97 28.14
CA SER A 230 26.32 -17.84 28.51
C SER A 230 27.52 -17.63 27.60
N GLU A 231 27.87 -18.60 26.74
CA GLU A 231 28.96 -18.48 25.77
C GLU A 231 28.55 -17.72 24.50
N ILE A 232 27.24 -17.50 24.30
CA ILE A 232 26.72 -16.74 23.16
C ILE A 232 26.69 -15.24 23.50
N GLU A 233 27.61 -14.48 22.93
CA GLU A 233 27.58 -13.01 22.99
C GLU A 233 26.62 -12.44 21.92
N THR A 234 25.56 -11.76 22.36
CA THR A 234 24.59 -11.06 21.48
C THR A 234 24.06 -9.79 22.14
N ARG A 235 23.65 -8.80 21.34
CA ARG A 235 22.94 -7.60 21.82
C ARG A 235 21.58 -7.91 22.44
N SER A 236 20.88 -8.91 21.91
CA SER A 236 19.58 -9.35 22.41
C SER A 236 19.24 -10.76 21.94
N ALA A 237 18.37 -11.43 22.69
CA ALA A 237 17.81 -12.73 22.32
C ALA A 237 17.04 -12.67 20.99
N SER A 238 16.26 -11.61 20.75
CA SER A 238 15.55 -11.39 19.48
C SER A 238 16.48 -11.26 18.27
N ARG A 239 17.64 -10.61 18.44
CA ARG A 239 18.66 -10.48 17.39
C ARG A 239 19.33 -11.82 17.10
N MET A 240 19.61 -12.60 18.13
CA MET A 240 20.13 -13.97 17.99
C MET A 240 19.18 -14.84 17.16
N ALA A 241 17.89 -14.91 17.54
CA ALA A 241 16.90 -15.67 16.77
C ALA A 241 16.79 -15.20 15.31
N SER A 242 16.83 -13.88 15.08
CA SER A 242 16.81 -13.32 13.72
C SER A 242 18.04 -13.72 12.91
N ASN A 243 19.23 -13.72 13.53
CA ASN A 243 20.48 -14.09 12.87
C ASN A 243 20.51 -15.59 12.55
N VAL A 244 20.09 -16.46 13.47
CA VAL A 244 19.99 -17.91 13.21
C VAL A 244 18.99 -18.16 12.08
N ARG A 245 17.77 -17.60 12.18
CA ARG A 245 16.74 -17.77 11.16
C ARG A 245 17.20 -17.33 9.77
N ARG A 246 17.79 -16.14 9.68
CA ARG A 246 18.19 -15.55 8.40
C ARG A 246 19.56 -16.02 7.95
N GLY A 247 20.60 -15.60 8.66
CA GLY A 247 21.99 -15.68 8.20
C GLY A 247 22.58 -17.09 8.27
N VAL A 248 22.01 -17.96 9.10
CA VAL A 248 22.45 -19.35 9.23
C VAL A 248 21.56 -20.30 8.45
N LEU A 249 20.23 -20.17 8.58
CA LEU A 249 19.30 -21.11 7.98
C LEU A 249 18.86 -20.68 6.58
N ILE A 250 18.13 -19.56 6.44
CA ILE A 250 17.54 -19.16 5.16
C ILE A 250 18.59 -18.84 4.10
N ASP A 251 19.65 -18.09 4.44
CA ASP A 251 20.71 -17.71 3.49
C ASP A 251 21.49 -18.93 2.95
N GLN A 252 21.41 -20.09 3.63
CA GLN A 252 22.01 -21.36 3.22
C GLN A 252 20.99 -22.35 2.62
N GLY A 253 19.74 -21.92 2.44
CA GLY A 253 18.68 -22.74 1.84
C GLY A 253 17.99 -23.72 2.79
N HIS A 254 18.13 -23.57 4.11
CA HIS A 254 17.43 -24.36 5.14
C HIS A 254 16.08 -23.72 5.52
N PHE A 255 15.14 -23.72 4.58
CA PHE A 255 13.86 -23.02 4.73
C PHE A 255 12.95 -23.69 5.76
N ARG A 256 12.88 -25.02 5.74
CA ARG A 256 12.08 -25.84 6.66
C ARG A 256 12.42 -25.59 8.13
N GLU A 257 13.70 -25.42 8.43
CA GLU A 257 14.20 -25.31 9.81
C GLU A 257 14.04 -23.89 10.37
N SER A 258 13.82 -22.90 9.52
CA SER A 258 13.89 -21.48 9.87
C SER A 258 12.95 -21.04 10.99
N ASN A 259 11.76 -21.65 11.11
CA ASN A 259 10.76 -21.31 12.13
C ASN A 259 11.12 -21.83 13.53
N THR A 260 12.09 -22.73 13.62
CA THR A 260 12.56 -23.30 14.89
C THR A 260 13.48 -22.33 15.63
N ALA A 261 14.06 -21.34 14.93
CA ALA A 261 15.06 -20.42 15.47
C ALA A 261 14.59 -19.64 16.72
N ILE A 262 13.35 -19.14 16.73
CA ILE A 262 12.84 -18.36 17.86
C ILE A 262 12.59 -19.21 19.12
N LEU A 263 12.40 -20.53 18.96
CA LEU A 263 12.15 -21.45 20.07
C LEU A 263 13.41 -21.67 20.93
N GLU A 264 14.61 -21.40 20.39
CA GLU A 264 15.87 -21.43 21.14
C GLU A 264 15.93 -20.36 22.22
N VAL A 265 15.21 -19.25 22.04
CA VAL A 265 15.23 -18.08 22.93
C VAL A 265 13.88 -17.76 23.58
N LEU A 266 12.84 -18.53 23.25
CA LEU A 266 11.50 -18.35 23.80
C LEU A 266 11.46 -18.81 25.26
N ASN A 267 11.40 -17.87 26.20
CA ASN A 267 11.34 -18.18 27.63
C ASN A 267 9.95 -18.71 28.01
N LEU A 268 9.89 -19.90 28.61
CA LEU A 268 8.65 -20.49 29.11
C LEU A 268 8.29 -20.00 30.54
N ASN A 269 9.17 -19.27 31.21
CA ASN A 269 8.97 -18.75 32.57
C ASN A 269 8.09 -17.49 32.59
N ILE A 270 6.78 -17.66 32.41
CA ILE A 270 5.82 -16.55 32.43
C ILE A 270 5.61 -15.95 33.84
N GLU A 271 5.78 -16.75 34.90
CA GLU A 271 5.52 -16.33 36.28
C GLU A 271 6.70 -15.54 36.87
N GLY A 272 7.81 -15.42 36.13
CA GLY A 272 9.02 -14.73 36.58
C GLY A 272 9.66 -15.40 37.80
N VAL A 273 9.53 -16.72 37.93
CA VAL A 273 10.12 -17.47 39.04
C VAL A 273 11.63 -17.48 38.85
N GLU A 274 12.36 -16.89 39.80
CA GLU A 274 13.81 -16.79 39.74
C GLU A 274 14.45 -18.17 39.55
N GLY A 275 15.22 -18.33 38.47
CA GLY A 275 15.93 -19.56 38.14
C GLY A 275 15.10 -20.64 37.42
N ASP A 276 13.86 -20.35 37.02
CA ASP A 276 13.02 -21.26 36.22
C ASP A 276 13.03 -20.95 34.70
N ASP A 277 13.91 -20.03 34.27
CA ASP A 277 14.07 -19.73 32.84
C ASP A 277 14.45 -20.99 32.08
N ARG A 278 13.71 -21.27 31.01
CA ARG A 278 13.92 -22.43 30.15
C ARG A 278 13.35 -22.17 28.76
N THR A 279 14.01 -22.74 27.76
CA THR A 279 13.64 -22.66 26.35
C THR A 279 13.31 -24.05 25.83
N LEU A 280 12.77 -24.13 24.61
CA LEU A 280 12.28 -25.37 24.02
C LEU A 280 13.38 -26.24 23.40
N LEU A 281 14.46 -25.62 22.94
CA LEU A 281 15.57 -26.29 22.27
C LEU A 281 16.85 -25.45 22.33
N SER A 282 17.94 -26.05 21.89
CA SER A 282 19.16 -25.35 21.46
C SER A 282 19.66 -25.91 20.14
N PHE A 283 20.33 -25.07 19.33
CA PHE A 283 21.12 -25.58 18.21
C PHE A 283 22.46 -26.08 18.74
N GLU A 284 22.98 -27.19 18.19
CA GLU A 284 24.36 -27.59 18.48
C GLU A 284 25.32 -26.56 17.90
N ARG A 285 26.35 -26.19 18.67
CA ARG A 285 27.32 -25.16 18.30
C ARG A 285 28.75 -25.65 18.53
N GLU A 286 29.68 -25.23 17.69
CA GLU A 286 31.12 -25.47 17.85
C GLU A 286 31.93 -24.17 17.81
N ASP A 287 33.10 -24.14 18.45
CA ASP A 287 34.01 -22.99 18.40
C ASP A 287 34.42 -22.71 16.94
N MET A 288 34.34 -21.46 16.50
CA MET A 288 34.83 -20.99 15.22
C MET A 288 36.35 -21.14 15.16
N VAL A 289 36.82 -22.27 14.62
CA VAL A 289 38.21 -22.41 14.19
C VAL A 289 38.33 -21.62 12.90
N THR A 290 38.93 -20.42 12.94
CA THR A 290 39.17 -19.54 11.77
C THR A 290 39.31 -20.34 10.48
N SER A 291 38.21 -20.50 9.74
CA SER A 291 38.16 -21.38 8.58
C SER A 291 38.37 -20.52 7.33
N ASP A 292 39.08 -21.09 6.37
CA ASP A 292 39.54 -20.47 5.11
C ASP A 292 38.38 -20.19 4.13
N HIS A 293 37.13 -20.14 4.62
CA HIS A 293 35.90 -20.00 3.83
C HIS A 293 35.49 -18.54 3.89
N GLY A 294 35.93 -17.78 2.89
CA GLY A 294 35.85 -16.32 2.81
C GLY A 294 34.44 -15.71 2.70
N MET A 295 33.52 -16.06 3.59
CA MET A 295 32.34 -15.23 3.84
C MET A 295 32.77 -14.03 4.69
N GLU A 296 32.72 -12.84 4.11
CA GLU A 296 32.97 -11.58 4.81
C GLU A 296 31.95 -11.45 5.96
N MET A 297 32.46 -11.32 7.19
CA MET A 297 31.69 -11.10 8.42
C MET A 297 30.55 -10.08 8.19
N PRO A 298 29.36 -10.25 8.80
CA PRO A 298 28.40 -9.15 8.90
C PRO A 298 29.11 -7.95 9.55
N LYS A 299 29.06 -6.77 8.90
CA LYS A 299 29.86 -5.58 9.24
C LYS A 299 29.53 -4.91 10.60
N ASP A 300 28.84 -5.63 11.48
CA ASP A 300 28.40 -5.16 12.79
C ASP A 300 29.03 -5.96 13.95
N GLY A 301 30.27 -6.47 13.81
CA GLY A 301 31.18 -6.76 14.92
C GLY A 301 30.71 -7.63 16.11
N GLU A 302 29.68 -8.47 15.96
CA GLU A 302 29.00 -9.11 17.10
C GLU A 302 28.37 -10.46 16.74
N ILE A 303 29.19 -11.51 16.61
CA ILE A 303 28.75 -12.90 16.67
C ILE A 303 29.72 -13.62 17.61
N SER A 304 29.17 -14.55 18.42
CA SER A 304 29.92 -15.42 19.32
C SER A 304 31.06 -16.13 18.59
N ASP A 305 32.07 -16.57 19.35
CA ASP A 305 33.13 -17.47 18.87
C ASP A 305 32.58 -18.86 18.47
N THR A 306 31.28 -19.02 18.19
CA THR A 306 30.62 -20.30 17.93
C THR A 306 29.66 -20.28 16.72
N GLU A 307 29.63 -21.36 15.93
CA GLU A 307 28.77 -21.54 14.75
C GLU A 307 27.81 -22.72 14.92
N VAL A 308 26.63 -22.69 14.27
CA VAL A 308 25.66 -23.81 14.30
C VAL A 308 26.24 -25.00 13.53
N VAL A 309 26.17 -26.19 14.13
CA VAL A 309 26.65 -27.43 13.52
C VAL A 309 25.55 -28.06 12.65
N PHE A 310 25.95 -28.50 11.46
CA PHE A 310 25.11 -29.25 10.52
C PHE A 310 25.57 -30.71 10.45
N ASP A 311 24.61 -31.63 10.37
CA ASP A 311 24.90 -33.05 10.22
C ASP A 311 25.55 -33.32 8.85
N GLU A 312 26.74 -33.93 8.83
CA GLU A 312 27.50 -34.18 7.60
C GLU A 312 26.77 -35.08 6.58
N THR A 313 25.78 -35.86 7.03
CA THR A 313 25.04 -36.82 6.20
C THR A 313 23.77 -36.21 5.62
N THR A 314 22.99 -35.50 6.42
CA THR A 314 21.73 -34.89 5.97
C THR A 314 21.93 -33.46 5.48
N GLY A 315 22.96 -32.78 5.94
CA GLY A 315 23.17 -31.35 5.74
C GLY A 315 22.24 -30.48 6.58
N GLU A 316 21.46 -31.05 7.50
CA GLU A 316 20.49 -30.32 8.33
C GLU A 316 21.14 -29.83 9.64
N PRO A 317 20.68 -28.71 10.22
CA PRO A 317 21.17 -28.25 11.52
C PRO A 317 20.83 -29.25 12.63
N ILE A 318 21.76 -29.48 13.56
CA ILE A 318 21.53 -30.39 14.68
C ILE A 318 20.74 -29.67 15.79
N ILE A 319 19.52 -30.13 16.06
CA ILE A 319 18.59 -29.56 17.03
C ILE A 319 18.52 -30.43 18.28
N ASN A 320 18.74 -29.81 19.44
CA ASN A 320 18.64 -30.46 20.75
C ASN A 320 17.37 -30.00 21.49
N TRP A 321 16.31 -30.80 21.41
CA TRP A 321 15.05 -30.52 22.10
C TRP A 321 15.14 -30.70 23.62
N ASN A 322 14.60 -29.73 24.37
CA ASN A 322 14.53 -29.78 25.83
C ASN A 322 13.33 -30.61 26.29
N ALA A 323 13.53 -31.90 26.54
CA ALA A 323 12.47 -32.81 26.96
C ALA A 323 11.80 -32.42 28.29
N ASP A 324 12.49 -31.68 29.18
CA ASP A 324 11.95 -31.23 30.47
C ASP A 324 10.95 -30.08 30.32
N ALA A 325 10.95 -29.39 29.17
CA ALA A 325 9.94 -28.39 28.85
C ALA A 325 8.54 -28.99 28.59
N PHE A 326 8.45 -30.32 28.40
CA PHE A 326 7.21 -31.02 28.08
C PHE A 326 6.72 -31.86 29.27
N VAL A 327 5.60 -31.46 29.88
CA VAL A 327 5.22 -31.86 31.25
C VAL A 327 4.03 -32.83 31.35
N ASP A 328 3.15 -32.89 30.35
CA ASP A 328 1.92 -33.69 30.39
C ASP A 328 1.95 -34.86 29.40
N GLY A 329 2.00 -36.12 29.87
CA GLY A 329 1.94 -37.33 29.03
C GLY A 329 2.78 -38.50 29.58
N ASP A 330 2.30 -39.75 29.49
CA ASP A 330 3.05 -40.94 29.96
C ASP A 330 4.01 -41.48 28.88
N THR A 331 3.76 -41.13 27.62
CA THR A 331 4.60 -41.44 26.45
C THR A 331 5.10 -40.15 25.77
N PRO A 332 6.25 -40.16 25.08
CA PRO A 332 6.76 -38.99 24.34
C PRO A 332 5.73 -38.38 23.38
N GLU A 333 4.95 -39.21 22.70
CA GLU A 333 3.88 -38.84 21.76
C GLU A 333 2.69 -38.12 22.43
N GLU A 334 2.51 -38.32 23.74
CA GLU A 334 1.48 -37.65 24.53
C GLU A 334 1.97 -36.35 25.16
N ARG A 335 3.31 -36.11 25.15
CA ARG A 335 3.93 -34.98 25.83
C ARG A 335 3.51 -33.65 25.22
N LYS A 336 3.27 -32.67 26.07
CA LYS A 336 2.83 -31.33 25.67
C LYS A 336 3.59 -30.24 26.40
N VAL A 337 3.62 -29.07 25.78
CA VAL A 337 4.21 -27.85 26.34
C VAL A 337 3.19 -26.72 26.40
N ALA A 338 3.17 -26.01 27.52
CA ALA A 338 2.44 -24.76 27.66
C ALA A 338 3.38 -23.60 27.30
N ILE A 339 2.95 -22.74 26.37
CA ILE A 339 3.77 -21.69 25.79
C ILE A 339 3.17 -20.32 26.15
N PRO A 340 3.94 -19.36 26.67
CA PRO A 340 3.45 -18.00 26.85
C PRO A 340 3.25 -17.32 25.49
N MET A 341 2.05 -16.78 25.26
CA MET A 341 1.69 -16.13 24.01
C MET A 341 0.89 -14.84 24.26
N LEU A 342 1.17 -13.84 23.44
CA LEU A 342 0.37 -12.63 23.31
C LEU A 342 -0.90 -12.93 22.51
N ARG A 343 -2.04 -12.41 22.96
CA ARG A 343 -3.30 -12.54 22.21
C ARG A 343 -3.29 -11.68 20.94
N PHE A 344 -2.63 -10.53 21.00
CA PHE A 344 -2.36 -9.64 19.87
C PHE A 344 -0.89 -9.25 19.90
N SER A 345 -0.28 -9.06 18.73
CA SER A 345 1.11 -8.64 18.62
C SER A 345 1.37 -7.33 19.36
N ALA A 346 2.48 -7.27 20.11
CA ALA A 346 2.91 -6.04 20.74
C ALA A 346 3.57 -5.11 19.72
N ASN A 347 3.79 -3.84 20.11
CA ASN A 347 4.45 -2.86 19.25
C ASN A 347 5.81 -3.37 18.73
N ASP A 348 6.61 -4.03 19.58
CA ASP A 348 7.92 -4.53 19.17
C ASP A 348 7.84 -5.68 18.15
N ASN A 349 6.79 -6.50 18.16
CA ASN A 349 6.56 -7.51 17.12
C ASN A 349 6.36 -6.86 15.74
N CYS A 350 5.47 -5.87 15.66
CA CYS A 350 5.27 -5.11 14.42
C CYS A 350 6.58 -4.43 14.00
N MET A 351 7.26 -3.81 14.96
CA MET A 351 8.49 -3.07 14.69
C MET A 351 9.69 -3.97 14.35
N ALA A 352 9.67 -5.26 14.63
CA ALA A 352 10.72 -6.19 14.20
C ALA A 352 10.89 -6.20 12.67
N CYS A 353 9.79 -6.06 11.93
CA CYS A 353 9.79 -6.00 10.46
C CYS A 353 9.71 -4.55 9.92
N HIS A 354 9.05 -3.66 10.67
CA HIS A 354 8.83 -2.26 10.26
C HIS A 354 9.92 -1.26 10.72
N ARG A 355 10.98 -1.70 11.41
CA ARG A 355 12.19 -0.88 11.65
C ARG A 355 13.17 -1.02 10.48
N THR A 356 13.71 0.10 10.01
CA THR A 356 14.91 0.12 9.14
C THR A 356 16.09 0.70 9.90
N SER A 357 17.27 0.59 9.30
CA SER A 357 18.64 0.80 9.84
C SER A 357 18.93 2.01 10.74
N ASN A 358 17.96 2.88 11.08
CA ASN A 358 17.95 3.76 12.28
C ASN A 358 16.58 4.47 12.50
N SER A 359 15.46 3.98 11.95
CA SER A 359 14.15 4.65 12.08
C SER A 359 12.98 3.71 11.81
N ARG A 360 11.87 3.93 12.54
CA ARG A 360 10.56 3.34 12.22
C ARG A 360 10.17 3.77 10.81
N ARG A 361 9.73 2.84 9.94
CA ARG A 361 9.35 3.13 8.54
C ARG A 361 8.10 4.03 8.45
N GLY A 362 8.17 5.29 8.84
CA GLY A 362 7.02 6.20 8.83
C GLY A 362 5.96 5.95 9.92
N PHE A 363 6.19 4.99 10.82
CA PHE A 363 5.33 4.66 11.97
C PHE A 363 5.83 5.35 13.24
N TYR A 364 5.90 6.68 13.22
CA TYR A 364 6.10 7.49 14.42
C TYR A 364 4.75 7.59 15.18
N GLY A 365 4.75 7.92 16.46
CA GLY A 365 3.49 8.09 17.22
C GLY A 365 3.05 6.92 18.10
N PHE A 366 3.89 5.89 18.32
CA PHE A 366 3.59 4.78 19.26
C PHE A 366 4.81 4.34 20.08
N GLY A 367 4.59 3.66 21.20
CA GLY A 367 5.64 3.26 22.16
C GLY A 367 5.91 4.32 23.23
N GLU A 368 6.87 4.08 24.13
CA GLU A 368 7.10 4.96 25.30
C GLU A 368 7.43 6.41 24.91
N ASN A 369 8.26 6.61 23.90
CA ASN A 369 8.69 7.94 23.44
C ASN A 369 7.61 8.75 22.70
N ALA A 370 6.39 8.25 22.57
CA ALA A 370 5.30 8.96 21.88
C ALA A 370 4.38 9.74 22.83
N GLU A 371 4.69 9.76 24.13
CA GLU A 371 3.93 10.52 25.12
C GLU A 371 4.13 12.01 24.89
N ALA A 372 3.03 12.72 24.63
CA ALA A 372 3.09 14.14 24.33
C ALA A 372 3.51 14.99 25.54
N ASP A 373 4.56 15.81 25.38
CA ASP A 373 4.93 16.83 26.36
C ASP A 373 4.30 18.18 25.98
N LEU A 374 3.47 18.74 26.86
CA LEU A 374 2.71 19.96 26.60
C LEU A 374 3.15 21.10 27.52
N ASP A 375 3.27 22.31 26.96
CA ASP A 375 3.52 23.52 27.74
C ASP A 375 2.27 24.07 28.45
N ASP A 376 2.43 25.20 29.16
CA ASP A 376 1.34 25.85 29.92
C ASP A 376 0.19 26.33 29.01
N ASP A 377 0.44 26.53 27.71
CA ASP A 377 -0.53 26.97 26.71
C ASP A 377 -1.15 25.77 25.96
N GLY A 378 -0.72 24.55 26.26
CA GLY A 378 -1.21 23.30 25.64
C GLY A 378 -0.58 22.99 24.30
N LEU A 379 0.55 23.63 23.96
CA LEU A 379 1.33 23.37 22.76
C LEU A 379 2.32 22.23 23.00
N ILE A 380 2.59 21.44 21.97
CA ILE A 380 3.59 20.36 22.03
C ILE A 380 5.01 20.96 22.14
N VAL A 381 5.78 20.46 23.10
CA VAL A 381 7.19 20.83 23.31
C VAL A 381 8.13 20.09 22.33
N GLU A 382 7.83 18.83 21.97
CA GLU A 382 8.60 18.03 21.00
C GLU A 382 7.69 17.28 19.99
N ASP A 383 7.66 17.66 18.70
CA ASP A 383 6.64 17.15 17.76
C ASP A 383 7.02 15.88 16.97
N TYR A 384 8.20 15.29 17.22
CA TYR A 384 8.72 14.24 16.34
C TYR A 384 8.11 12.85 16.58
N GLN A 385 7.82 12.51 17.84
CA GLN A 385 7.26 11.20 18.21
C GLN A 385 5.93 11.30 18.96
N ASP A 386 5.58 12.49 19.43
CA ASP A 386 4.39 12.76 20.22
C ASP A 386 3.12 12.46 19.43
N ASP A 387 2.16 11.82 20.12
CA ASP A 387 0.80 11.65 19.63
C ASP A 387 -0.17 11.94 20.77
N VAL A 388 -1.09 12.89 20.54
CA VAL A 388 -2.05 13.31 21.56
C VAL A 388 -3.04 12.22 21.96
N HIS A 389 -3.13 11.11 21.25
CA HIS A 389 -4.02 10.00 21.58
C HIS A 389 -3.39 9.02 22.56
N LYS A 390 -2.05 8.96 22.65
CA LYS A 390 -1.37 8.03 23.55
C LYS A 390 -1.83 8.23 25.00
N GLY A 391 -2.09 7.13 25.70
CA GLY A 391 -2.53 7.13 27.10
C GLY A 391 -4.00 7.49 27.33
N LYS A 392 -4.75 7.89 26.29
CA LYS A 392 -6.21 8.10 26.40
C LYS A 392 -6.95 6.77 26.45
N ILE A 393 -8.20 6.79 26.93
CA ILE A 393 -9.07 5.61 26.99
C ILE A 393 -10.16 5.72 25.93
N TRP A 394 -10.25 4.70 25.07
CA TRP A 394 -11.36 4.52 24.13
C TRP A 394 -12.29 3.41 24.62
N THR A 395 -13.61 3.63 24.50
CA THR A 395 -14.65 2.67 24.86
C THR A 395 -15.45 2.36 23.61
N GLU A 396 -15.45 1.10 23.20
CA GLU A 396 -16.17 0.68 22.00
C GLU A 396 -17.68 0.58 22.27
N ALA A 397 -18.50 0.54 21.21
CA ALA A 397 -19.97 0.41 21.32
C ALA A 397 -20.45 -0.75 22.21
N ASN A 398 -19.63 -1.81 22.33
CA ASN A 398 -19.90 -2.98 23.16
C ASN A 398 -19.59 -2.78 24.66
N GLY A 399 -19.08 -1.61 25.05
CA GLY A 399 -18.74 -1.23 26.42
C GLY A 399 -17.33 -1.62 26.87
N GLU A 400 -16.51 -2.22 26.00
CA GLU A 400 -15.13 -2.57 26.31
C GLU A 400 -14.22 -1.34 26.19
N SER A 401 -13.45 -1.06 27.24
CA SER A 401 -12.50 0.07 27.27
C SER A 401 -11.06 -0.40 27.16
N ARG A 402 -10.23 0.33 26.42
CA ARG A 402 -8.77 0.11 26.34
C ARG A 402 -8.05 1.45 26.37
N THR A 403 -6.88 1.46 26.99
CA THR A 403 -5.92 2.56 26.88
C THR A 403 -5.21 2.47 25.52
N ILE A 404 -5.04 3.61 24.85
CA ILE A 404 -4.32 3.73 23.58
C ILE A 404 -2.82 3.68 23.85
N GLU A 405 -2.28 2.46 23.91
CA GLU A 405 -0.85 2.21 24.16
C GLU A 405 -0.14 1.48 23.01
N ASN A 406 -0.90 0.84 22.13
CA ASN A 406 -0.35 0.03 21.05
C ASN A 406 -1.16 0.15 19.76
N CYS A 407 -0.58 -0.39 18.69
CA CYS A 407 -1.17 -0.37 17.36
C CYS A 407 -2.54 -1.06 17.29
N ASN A 408 -2.82 -2.04 18.16
CA ASN A 408 -4.02 -2.89 18.08
C ASN A 408 -5.33 -2.12 18.27
N VAL A 409 -5.30 -0.94 18.92
CA VAL A 409 -6.48 -0.08 19.04
C VAL A 409 -7.07 0.26 17.67
N CYS A 410 -6.20 0.52 16.68
CA CYS A 410 -6.60 0.95 15.35
C CYS A 410 -6.44 -0.16 14.29
N HIS A 411 -5.45 -1.04 14.47
CA HIS A 411 -5.02 -2.00 13.45
C HIS A 411 -5.59 -3.42 13.65
N SER A 412 -6.33 -3.68 14.75
CA SER A 412 -6.84 -5.02 15.08
C SER A 412 -8.36 -5.05 15.26
N ARG A 413 -9.03 -5.92 14.51
CA ARG A 413 -10.50 -6.05 14.47
C ARG A 413 -11.11 -6.47 15.80
N ASN A 414 -10.52 -7.49 16.41
CA ASN A 414 -11.07 -8.20 17.57
C ASN A 414 -10.54 -7.68 18.91
N TYR A 415 -9.78 -6.58 18.90
CA TYR A 415 -9.09 -6.07 20.09
C TYR A 415 -10.04 -5.65 21.22
N TYR A 416 -11.24 -5.17 20.85
CA TYR A 416 -12.29 -4.76 21.77
C TYR A 416 -13.28 -5.89 22.10
N ASN A 417 -12.97 -7.16 21.85
CA ASN A 417 -13.79 -8.25 22.35
C ASN A 417 -13.67 -8.36 23.89
N PRO A 418 -14.71 -8.83 24.61
CA PRO A 418 -14.60 -9.04 26.05
C PRO A 418 -13.51 -10.04 26.43
N LEU A 419 -12.77 -9.82 27.52
CA LEU A 419 -11.72 -10.75 27.98
C LEU A 419 -12.23 -12.19 28.15
N SER A 420 -13.49 -12.33 28.58
CA SER A 420 -14.17 -13.62 28.76
C SER A 420 -14.61 -14.30 27.46
N ALA A 421 -14.55 -13.60 26.33
CA ALA A 421 -14.84 -14.18 25.04
C ALA A 421 -13.73 -15.17 24.67
N SER A 422 -14.14 -16.39 24.30
CA SER A 422 -13.24 -17.40 23.76
C SER A 422 -12.39 -16.81 22.63
N ALA A 423 -11.12 -17.25 22.54
CA ALA A 423 -10.30 -16.94 21.39
C ALA A 423 -11.00 -17.44 20.12
N ASP A 424 -11.15 -16.56 19.12
CA ASP A 424 -11.65 -16.95 17.82
C ASP A 424 -10.52 -17.66 17.07
N MET A 425 -10.58 -18.99 17.06
CA MET A 425 -9.58 -19.83 16.41
C MET A 425 -9.54 -19.65 14.89
N ASN A 426 -10.57 -19.01 14.30
CA ASN A 426 -10.70 -18.72 12.89
C ASN A 426 -10.65 -17.21 12.62
N ALA A 427 -10.09 -16.42 13.53
CA ALA A 427 -9.94 -14.99 13.36
C ALA A 427 -9.23 -14.67 12.04
N SER A 428 -9.73 -13.66 11.31
CA SER A 428 -9.01 -13.12 10.16
C SER A 428 -7.68 -12.56 10.65
N HIS A 429 -6.60 -12.93 9.95
CA HIS A 429 -5.24 -12.44 10.19
C HIS A 429 -4.88 -11.26 9.25
N ASP A 430 -5.88 -10.69 8.58
CA ASP A 430 -5.73 -9.42 7.89
C ASP A 430 -5.74 -8.30 8.94
N PHE A 431 -4.53 -7.77 9.18
CA PHE A 431 -4.37 -6.53 9.92
C PHE A 431 -5.08 -5.42 9.16
N LEU A 432 -5.83 -4.59 9.90
CA LEU A 432 -6.41 -3.40 9.31
C LEU A 432 -5.25 -2.47 8.95
N LYS A 433 -4.94 -2.31 7.67
CA LYS A 433 -3.85 -1.42 7.25
C LYS A 433 -4.43 -0.19 6.58
N GLY A 434 -3.72 0.92 6.72
CA GLY A 434 -4.06 2.13 5.98
C GLY A 434 -3.67 2.01 4.51
N ASN A 435 -4.19 2.93 3.69
CA ASN A 435 -3.89 2.97 2.27
C ASN A 435 -2.62 3.78 2.02
N SER A 436 -1.47 3.12 1.92
CA SER A 436 -0.23 3.74 1.46
C SER A 436 -0.01 3.40 -0.01
N ASP A 437 0.56 4.32 -0.78
CA ASP A 437 0.94 4.02 -2.18
C ASP A 437 2.36 3.48 -2.27
N MET A 438 2.96 3.18 -1.11
CA MET A 438 4.05 2.22 -1.02
C MET A 438 3.59 0.81 -1.34
N ASP A 439 2.30 0.53 -1.16
CA ASP A 439 1.70 -0.77 -1.35
C ASP A 439 0.95 -0.73 -2.69
N VAL A 440 1.26 -1.74 -3.48
CA VAL A 440 0.69 -1.99 -4.80
C VAL A 440 -0.84 -2.14 -4.68
N ARG A 441 -1.57 -1.77 -5.75
CA ARG A 441 -3.03 -1.90 -5.96
C ARG A 441 -3.85 -2.23 -4.69
N ASN A 442 -4.07 -1.22 -3.84
CA ASN A 442 -4.88 -1.32 -2.61
C ASN A 442 -6.32 -1.82 -2.86
N ASP A 443 -6.84 -1.68 -4.08
CA ASP A 443 -8.14 -2.18 -4.51
C ASP A 443 -8.18 -3.71 -4.72
N LEU A 444 -7.02 -4.36 -4.83
CA LEU A 444 -6.89 -5.82 -4.95
C LEU A 444 -6.43 -6.47 -3.64
N ASP A 445 -5.85 -5.68 -2.75
CA ASP A 445 -5.43 -6.08 -1.42
C ASP A 445 -6.66 -6.33 -0.53
N TYR A 446 -6.74 -7.51 0.08
CA TYR A 446 -7.87 -8.04 0.88
C TYR A 446 -8.13 -7.25 2.19
N ASN A 447 -8.27 -5.93 2.11
CA ASN A 447 -8.16 -5.01 3.22
C ASN A 447 -9.44 -4.19 3.45
N PRO A 448 -9.89 -4.09 4.70
CA PRO A 448 -10.58 -2.89 5.20
C PRO A 448 -9.60 -2.04 5.99
N ASN A 449 -9.75 -0.72 5.87
CA ASN A 449 -8.86 0.25 6.48
C ASN A 449 -8.75 0.10 8.02
N ALA A 450 -7.60 0.55 8.54
CA ALA A 450 -7.45 0.85 9.97
C ALA A 450 -8.57 1.77 10.48
N LYS A 451 -8.88 1.72 11.78
CA LYS A 451 -9.87 2.64 12.36
C LYS A 451 -9.44 4.09 12.09
N SER A 452 -10.25 4.80 11.34
CA SER A 452 -9.97 6.16 10.85
C SER A 452 -10.31 7.23 11.89
N CYS A 453 -9.97 8.49 11.57
CA CYS A 453 -10.36 9.64 12.39
C CYS A 453 -11.89 9.71 12.50
N GLU A 454 -12.57 9.48 11.38
CA GLU A 454 -14.02 9.48 11.23
C GLU A 454 -14.66 8.37 12.05
N TYR A 455 -14.04 7.19 12.14
CA TYR A 455 -14.52 6.11 13.01
C TYR A 455 -14.69 6.55 14.47
N CYS A 456 -13.74 7.33 14.99
CA CYS A 456 -13.77 7.79 16.39
C CYS A 456 -14.53 9.11 16.55
N HIS A 457 -14.30 10.07 15.66
CA HIS A 457 -14.71 11.47 15.83
C HIS A 457 -15.99 11.85 15.07
N ASP A 458 -16.37 11.07 14.05
CA ASP A 458 -17.52 11.32 13.18
C ASP A 458 -18.43 10.08 13.05
N ASN A 459 -18.42 9.23 14.08
CA ASN A 459 -19.13 7.95 14.08
C ASN A 459 -20.65 8.14 13.91
N SER A 460 -21.28 7.22 13.18
CA SER A 460 -22.74 7.12 13.08
C SER A 460 -23.45 6.97 14.42
N ASP A 461 -22.78 6.46 15.46
CA ASP A 461 -23.24 6.50 16.85
C ASP A 461 -22.78 7.81 17.53
N PRO A 462 -23.71 8.74 17.80
CA PRO A 462 -23.39 10.03 18.43
C PRO A 462 -22.74 9.90 19.80
N THR A 463 -22.96 8.78 20.51
CA THR A 463 -22.42 8.58 21.86
C THR A 463 -20.92 8.29 21.85
N LEU A 464 -20.42 7.64 20.79
CA LEU A 464 -19.00 7.38 20.59
C LEU A 464 -18.26 8.65 20.15
N ALA A 465 -18.84 9.42 19.23
CA ALA A 465 -18.26 10.69 18.79
C ALA A 465 -18.08 11.68 19.96
N VAL A 466 -19.06 11.75 20.87
CA VAL A 466 -18.98 12.60 22.08
C VAL A 466 -17.83 12.20 23.01
N GLN A 467 -17.44 10.91 23.04
CA GLN A 467 -16.27 10.47 23.79
C GLN A 467 -14.96 10.98 23.17
N ALA A 468 -14.86 10.95 21.84
CA ALA A 468 -13.65 11.37 21.13
C ALA A 468 -13.49 12.89 21.09
N ASN A 469 -14.60 13.63 21.04
CA ASN A 469 -14.62 15.07 20.80
C ASN A 469 -14.53 15.86 22.11
N PRO A 470 -13.43 16.61 22.37
CA PRO A 470 -13.27 17.36 23.63
C PRO A 470 -14.35 18.44 23.85
N SER A 471 -14.98 18.92 22.78
CA SER A 471 -16.09 19.87 22.81
C SER A 471 -17.44 19.25 23.23
N GLY A 472 -17.55 17.91 23.25
CA GLY A 472 -18.79 17.19 23.55
C GLY A 472 -19.81 17.16 22.41
N GLU A 473 -19.40 17.52 21.19
CA GLU A 473 -20.24 17.50 19.99
C GLU A 473 -20.27 16.10 19.34
N THR A 474 -21.34 15.82 18.59
CA THR A 474 -21.62 14.47 18.05
C THR A 474 -21.05 14.21 16.65
N ASN A 475 -20.43 15.21 16.02
CA ASN A 475 -19.82 15.10 14.70
C ASN A 475 -18.72 16.15 14.52
N MET A 476 -17.87 15.95 13.52
CA MET A 476 -16.71 16.81 13.30
C MET A 476 -17.06 18.21 12.81
N GLN A 477 -18.13 18.37 12.04
CA GLN A 477 -18.57 19.69 11.59
C GLN A 477 -18.95 20.57 12.79
N ALA A 478 -19.81 20.08 13.68
CA ALA A 478 -20.24 20.81 14.87
C ALA A 478 -19.07 21.09 15.83
N ALA A 479 -18.16 20.12 15.99
CA ALA A 479 -16.96 20.32 16.81
C ALA A 479 -16.09 21.47 16.28
N HIS A 480 -15.80 21.49 14.97
CA HIS A 480 -14.99 22.54 14.34
C HIS A 480 -15.69 23.90 14.32
N GLU A 481 -16.99 23.93 14.02
CA GLU A 481 -17.77 25.17 14.09
C GLU A 481 -17.70 25.82 15.47
N THR A 482 -17.75 25.02 16.54
CA THR A 482 -17.62 25.51 17.90
C THR A 482 -16.20 26.00 18.19
N LEU A 483 -15.18 25.23 17.80
CA LEU A 483 -13.77 25.57 18.07
C LEU A 483 -13.30 26.81 17.30
N TRP A 484 -13.59 26.93 16.01
CA TRP A 484 -13.20 28.10 15.20
C TRP A 484 -13.94 29.39 15.59
N LYS A 485 -15.16 29.26 16.15
CA LYS A 485 -15.84 30.41 16.77
C LYS A 485 -15.12 30.85 18.05
N LEU A 486 -14.54 29.91 18.81
CA LEU A 486 -13.83 30.19 20.06
C LEU A 486 -12.41 30.74 19.84
N SER A 487 -11.69 30.30 18.79
CA SER A 487 -10.37 30.83 18.43
C SER A 487 -10.43 32.29 17.96
N GLY A 488 -11.57 32.69 17.39
CA GLY A 488 -11.80 34.06 16.91
C GLY A 488 -11.54 34.24 15.41
N ASP A 489 -11.09 33.20 14.70
CA ASP A 489 -10.83 33.23 13.25
C ASP A 489 -12.10 33.55 12.45
N MET A 490 -13.25 33.13 12.99
CA MET A 490 -14.57 33.34 12.40
C MET A 490 -15.31 34.55 13.00
N SER A 491 -14.62 35.41 13.75
CA SER A 491 -15.22 36.56 14.43
C SER A 491 -15.88 37.52 13.45
N GLY A 492 -17.17 37.80 13.66
CA GLY A 492 -17.96 38.71 12.83
C GLY A 492 -18.60 38.08 11.59
N GLN A 493 -18.37 36.79 11.32
CA GLN A 493 -19.04 36.06 10.22
C GLN A 493 -20.47 35.65 10.59
N PRO A 494 -21.44 35.70 9.66
CA PRO A 494 -22.76 35.10 9.87
C PRO A 494 -22.68 33.59 10.10
N ALA A 495 -23.58 33.03 10.91
CA ALA A 495 -23.59 31.59 11.21
C ALA A 495 -23.63 30.71 9.95
N SER A 496 -24.39 31.11 8.93
CA SER A 496 -24.46 30.40 7.64
C SER A 496 -23.15 30.39 6.86
N GLU A 497 -22.28 31.40 7.06
CA GLU A 497 -20.96 31.43 6.42
C GLU A 497 -19.97 30.56 7.20
N VAL A 498 -20.08 30.51 8.53
CA VAL A 498 -19.27 29.59 9.35
C VAL A 498 -19.55 28.13 9.01
N GLU A 499 -20.83 27.77 8.90
CA GLU A 499 -21.26 26.42 8.49
C GLU A 499 -20.70 26.05 7.10
N LYS A 500 -20.88 26.93 6.11
CA LYS A 500 -20.36 26.70 4.75
C LYS A 500 -18.85 26.57 4.70
N ILE A 501 -18.10 27.44 5.40
CA ILE A 501 -16.64 27.42 5.40
C ILE A 501 -16.13 26.13 6.06
N THR A 502 -16.73 25.74 7.19
CA THR A 502 -16.37 24.49 7.89
C THR A 502 -16.64 23.27 7.03
N LYS A 503 -17.84 23.21 6.44
CA LYS A 503 -18.21 22.13 5.54
C LYS A 503 -17.29 22.06 4.32
N ALA A 504 -16.97 23.19 3.70
CA ALA A 504 -16.09 23.24 2.54
C ALA A 504 -14.70 22.65 2.83
N HIS A 505 -14.12 22.96 4.00
CA HIS A 505 -12.82 22.38 4.39
C HIS A 505 -12.92 20.89 4.68
N LEU A 506 -13.91 20.44 5.46
CA LEU A 506 -14.06 19.01 5.77
C LEU A 506 -14.42 18.17 4.52
N ASP A 507 -15.01 18.78 3.48
CA ASP A 507 -15.29 18.10 2.21
C ASP A 507 -14.05 17.94 1.31
N VAL A 508 -13.00 18.76 1.47
CA VAL A 508 -11.84 18.79 0.54
C VAL A 508 -10.47 18.67 1.20
N VAL A 509 -10.34 18.88 2.51
CA VAL A 509 -9.09 18.83 3.27
C VAL A 509 -9.21 17.73 4.32
N SER A 510 -8.30 16.75 4.28
CA SER A 510 -8.30 15.65 5.25
C SER A 510 -7.95 16.14 6.65
N CYS A 511 -8.41 15.42 7.69
CA CYS A 511 -8.04 15.73 9.08
C CYS A 511 -6.51 15.73 9.26
N GLN A 512 -5.83 14.81 8.60
CA GLN A 512 -4.38 14.65 8.60
C GLN A 512 -3.69 15.92 8.09
N ALA A 513 -4.19 16.53 7.02
CA ALA A 513 -3.56 17.72 6.43
C ALA A 513 -3.52 18.91 7.41
N CYS A 514 -4.52 19.04 8.29
CA CYS A 514 -4.56 20.09 9.29
C CYS A 514 -3.86 19.72 10.61
N HIS A 515 -3.89 18.44 10.99
CA HIS A 515 -3.44 18.00 12.31
C HIS A 515 -2.08 17.29 12.32
N ILE A 516 -1.44 17.09 11.16
CA ILE A 516 -0.17 16.40 11.02
C ILE A 516 0.79 17.26 10.18
N THR A 517 1.27 18.33 10.78
CA THR A 517 2.26 19.28 10.23
C THR A 517 3.54 19.32 11.06
N ASP A 518 4.53 20.11 10.66
CA ASP A 518 5.79 20.34 11.38
C ASP A 518 6.57 19.06 11.73
N LYS A 519 6.72 18.16 10.75
CA LYS A 519 7.30 16.83 11.00
C LYS A 519 8.80 16.79 10.78
N ALA A 520 9.45 15.86 11.46
CA ALA A 520 10.86 15.57 11.29
C ALA A 520 11.09 14.10 10.91
N VAL A 521 12.24 13.79 10.33
CA VAL A 521 12.75 12.43 10.15
C VAL A 521 14.22 12.42 10.52
N ARG A 522 14.61 11.56 11.47
CA ARG A 522 16.00 11.46 11.97
C ARG A 522 16.52 12.82 12.48
N GLY A 523 15.66 13.58 13.17
CA GLY A 523 15.97 14.91 13.69
C GLY A 523 16.09 16.01 12.63
N THR A 524 15.78 15.71 11.36
CA THR A 524 15.74 16.71 10.28
C THR A 524 14.28 17.04 9.97
N GLU A 525 13.88 18.28 10.18
CA GLU A 525 12.58 18.80 9.78
C GLU A 525 12.34 18.58 8.28
N PHE A 526 11.10 18.30 7.90
CA PHE A 526 10.68 18.26 6.51
C PHE A 526 9.25 18.79 6.40
N GLU A 527 9.02 19.57 5.34
CA GLU A 527 7.68 20.00 4.99
C GLU A 527 6.95 18.88 4.25
N PRO A 528 5.75 18.46 4.69
CA PRO A 528 4.92 17.55 3.91
C PRO A 528 4.50 18.15 2.57
N MET A 529 4.34 17.29 1.57
CA MET A 529 3.67 17.64 0.33
C MET A 529 2.19 17.25 0.43
N PHE A 530 1.35 17.85 -0.42
CA PHE A 530 -0.09 17.62 -0.39
C PHE A 530 -0.61 17.24 -1.78
N ARG A 531 -1.58 16.34 -1.82
CA ARG A 531 -2.22 15.86 -3.05
C ARG A 531 -3.67 15.48 -2.82
N TYR A 532 -4.46 15.41 -3.87
CA TYR A 532 -5.76 14.76 -3.82
C TYR A 532 -5.63 13.24 -3.78
N ARG A 533 -6.45 12.61 -2.93
CA ARG A 533 -6.63 11.18 -2.83
C ARG A 533 -8.08 10.88 -2.47
N GLU A 534 -8.58 9.75 -2.95
CA GLU A 534 -9.85 9.21 -2.49
C GLU A 534 -9.80 8.88 -0.98
N ALA A 535 -10.69 9.49 -0.21
CA ALA A 535 -10.95 9.19 1.19
C ALA A 535 -11.91 7.99 1.32
N GLU A 536 -12.12 7.50 2.54
CA GLU A 536 -12.97 6.31 2.81
C GLU A 536 -14.43 6.47 2.33
N ASN A 537 -14.89 7.71 2.20
CA ASN A 537 -16.23 8.05 1.72
C ASN A 537 -16.30 8.21 0.19
N GLY A 538 -15.25 7.85 -0.55
CA GLY A 538 -15.17 7.97 -2.01
C GLY A 538 -14.90 9.40 -2.52
N LYS A 539 -14.81 10.40 -1.64
CA LYS A 539 -14.51 11.79 -2.04
C LYS A 539 -13.01 12.01 -2.18
N GLN A 540 -12.62 12.86 -3.12
CA GLN A 540 -11.25 13.34 -3.23
C GLN A 540 -10.98 14.39 -2.16
N THR A 541 -10.00 14.13 -1.28
CA THR A 541 -9.54 15.06 -0.25
C THR A 541 -8.04 15.29 -0.34
N ILE A 542 -7.59 16.45 0.11
CA ILE A 542 -6.18 16.82 0.19
C ILE A 542 -5.56 16.09 1.37
N VAL A 543 -4.58 15.22 1.11
CA VAL A 543 -3.87 14.42 2.09
C VAL A 543 -2.37 14.78 2.13
N PRO A 544 -1.74 14.82 3.32
CA PRO A 544 -0.31 15.02 3.44
C PRO A 544 0.43 13.73 3.11
N TYR A 545 1.55 13.86 2.40
CA TYR A 545 2.45 12.76 2.11
C TYR A 545 3.90 13.22 2.08
N LYS A 546 4.82 12.27 2.24
CA LYS A 546 6.24 12.50 2.04
C LYS A 546 6.66 11.95 0.68
N PRO A 547 7.11 12.81 -0.25
CA PRO A 547 7.50 12.38 -1.58
C PRO A 547 8.75 11.52 -1.54
N LYS A 548 8.86 10.62 -2.53
CA LYS A 548 10.02 9.74 -2.72
C LYS A 548 10.37 9.64 -4.20
N PRO A 549 11.07 10.65 -4.75
CA PRO A 549 11.53 10.59 -6.12
C PRO A 549 12.51 9.41 -6.28
N ARG A 550 12.35 8.69 -7.39
CA ARG A 550 13.20 7.57 -7.79
C ARG A 550 13.45 7.64 -9.29
N TYR A 551 14.41 6.87 -9.76
CA TYR A 551 14.58 6.67 -11.19
C TYR A 551 14.73 5.20 -11.56
N PHE A 552 14.44 4.91 -12.82
CA PHE A 552 14.69 3.63 -13.47
C PHE A 552 14.97 3.84 -14.96
N TRP A 553 15.59 2.85 -15.59
CA TRP A 553 15.83 2.85 -17.03
C TRP A 553 14.75 2.03 -17.74
N LYS A 554 14.14 2.62 -18.78
CA LYS A 554 13.19 1.93 -19.65
C LYS A 554 13.50 2.15 -21.12
N ASP A 555 12.97 1.28 -21.96
CA ASP A 555 12.83 1.52 -23.38
C ASP A 555 11.60 2.42 -23.61
N ASN A 556 11.80 3.57 -24.24
CA ASN A 556 10.77 4.59 -24.45
C ASN A 556 9.68 4.13 -25.43
N ASN A 557 10.02 3.23 -26.36
CA ASN A 557 9.11 2.75 -27.39
C ASN A 557 8.17 1.65 -26.89
N THR A 558 8.66 0.75 -26.04
CA THR A 558 7.93 -0.44 -25.57
C THR A 558 7.50 -0.35 -24.11
N GLY A 559 8.13 0.50 -23.30
CA GLY A 559 7.92 0.56 -21.86
C GLY A 559 8.59 -0.58 -21.08
N MET A 560 9.51 -1.33 -21.71
CA MET A 560 10.29 -2.36 -21.01
C MET A 560 11.24 -1.71 -20.01
N VAL A 561 11.16 -2.08 -18.74
CA VAL A 561 12.06 -1.59 -17.69
C VAL A 561 13.20 -2.59 -17.52
N LEU A 562 14.45 -2.11 -17.45
CA LEU A 562 15.60 -2.98 -17.13
C LEU A 562 15.57 -3.36 -15.66
N ASP A 563 15.79 -4.64 -15.36
CA ASP A 563 15.99 -5.14 -14.00
C ASP A 563 17.42 -4.86 -13.47
N GLN A 564 17.75 -5.25 -12.24
CA GLN A 564 19.06 -4.95 -11.66
C GLN A 564 20.20 -5.68 -12.37
N THR A 565 19.99 -6.93 -12.74
CA THR A 565 20.95 -7.78 -13.44
C THR A 565 21.28 -7.20 -14.81
N GLN A 566 20.27 -6.84 -15.58
CA GLN A 566 20.40 -6.22 -16.90
C GLN A 566 21.08 -4.85 -16.81
N ARG A 567 20.73 -4.02 -15.82
CA ARG A 567 21.42 -2.74 -15.59
C ARG A 567 22.91 -2.95 -15.27
N ASN A 568 23.22 -3.90 -14.39
CA ASN A 568 24.61 -4.16 -13.99
C ASN A 568 25.45 -4.81 -15.11
N SER A 569 24.82 -5.43 -16.11
CA SER A 569 25.51 -6.14 -17.20
C SER A 569 26.43 -5.28 -18.07
N VAL A 570 26.27 -3.95 -18.06
CA VAL A 570 27.09 -3.01 -18.84
C VAL A 570 28.23 -2.39 -18.03
N PHE A 571 28.43 -2.82 -16.79
CA PHE A 571 29.47 -2.32 -15.91
C PHE A 571 30.54 -3.38 -15.61
N ARG A 572 31.78 -2.91 -15.43
CA ARG A 572 32.89 -3.73 -14.92
C ARG A 572 33.70 -2.99 -13.88
N GLU A 573 34.27 -3.74 -12.94
CA GLU A 573 35.20 -3.20 -11.94
C GLU A 573 36.51 -2.75 -12.60
N ILE A 574 37.00 -1.58 -12.20
CA ILE A 574 38.38 -1.15 -12.43
C ILE A 574 39.17 -1.49 -11.17
N LYS A 575 40.27 -2.24 -11.33
CA LYS A 575 41.12 -2.66 -10.22
C LYS A 575 42.52 -2.05 -10.33
N ASP A 576 43.13 -1.75 -9.19
CA ASP A 576 44.55 -1.40 -9.12
C ASP A 576 45.45 -2.63 -9.33
N ASP A 577 46.78 -2.41 -9.33
CA ASP A 577 47.78 -3.47 -9.51
C ASP A 577 47.77 -4.48 -8.35
N GLU A 578 47.21 -4.10 -7.20
CA GLU A 578 47.01 -4.93 -6.01
C GLU A 578 45.67 -5.71 -6.02
N GLY A 579 44.80 -5.46 -7.00
CA GLY A 579 43.51 -6.12 -7.17
C GLY A 579 42.35 -5.48 -6.41
N ASN A 580 42.54 -4.31 -5.77
CA ASN A 580 41.47 -3.57 -5.10
C ASN A 580 40.63 -2.82 -6.13
N VAL A 581 39.32 -2.80 -5.93
CA VAL A 581 38.39 -2.04 -6.80
C VAL A 581 38.56 -0.54 -6.55
N THR A 582 39.03 0.19 -7.57
CA THR A 582 39.25 1.65 -7.51
C THR A 582 38.15 2.45 -8.21
N GLY A 583 37.31 1.78 -9.00
CA GLY A 583 36.24 2.42 -9.77
C GLY A 583 35.48 1.41 -10.62
N GLY A 584 34.65 1.89 -11.53
CA GLY A 584 33.96 1.09 -12.53
C GLY A 584 34.11 1.68 -13.93
N ALA A 585 33.81 0.88 -14.94
CA ALA A 585 33.70 1.33 -16.32
C ALA A 585 32.40 0.85 -16.92
N ILE A 586 31.76 1.73 -17.69
CA ILE A 586 30.69 1.36 -18.62
C ILE A 586 31.36 0.82 -19.88
N PHE A 587 30.90 -0.33 -20.36
CA PHE A 587 31.41 -0.92 -21.58
C PHE A 587 30.28 -1.21 -22.58
N ASP A 588 30.66 -1.26 -23.85
CA ASP A 588 29.81 -1.71 -24.92
C ASP A 588 29.64 -3.24 -24.85
N PRO A 589 28.43 -3.77 -24.58
CA PRO A 589 28.23 -5.21 -24.41
C PRO A 589 28.50 -6.04 -25.68
N GLU A 590 28.52 -5.43 -26.87
CA GLU A 590 28.82 -6.12 -28.12
C GLU A 590 30.33 -6.13 -28.43
N THR A 591 31.04 -5.04 -28.15
CA THR A 591 32.45 -4.86 -28.57
C THR A 591 33.45 -5.01 -27.41
N GLY A 592 33.01 -4.85 -26.17
CA GLY A 592 33.85 -4.82 -24.97
C GLY A 592 34.62 -3.51 -24.76
N GLU A 593 34.42 -2.50 -25.62
CA GLU A 593 35.07 -1.19 -25.54
C GLU A 593 34.57 -0.41 -24.31
N THR A 594 35.48 0.28 -23.60
CA THR A 594 35.08 1.20 -22.52
C THR A 594 34.49 2.46 -23.12
N LEU A 595 33.27 2.78 -22.70
CA LEU A 595 32.53 3.97 -23.12
C LEU A 595 32.77 5.14 -22.16
N ALA A 596 32.80 4.85 -20.86
CA ALA A 596 33.06 5.84 -19.81
C ALA A 596 33.55 5.18 -18.52
N GLU A 597 34.21 5.95 -17.66
CA GLU A 597 34.53 5.54 -16.29
C GLU A 597 33.48 6.10 -15.31
N VAL A 598 33.19 5.32 -14.27
CA VAL A 598 32.27 5.69 -13.20
C VAL A 598 32.91 5.44 -11.85
N GLY A 599 32.51 6.23 -10.86
CA GLY A 599 32.85 5.93 -9.47
C GLY A 599 32.06 4.73 -8.94
N GLY A 600 32.31 4.38 -7.69
CA GLY A 600 31.45 3.45 -6.96
C GLY A 600 31.85 3.35 -5.50
N ARG A 601 31.10 2.57 -4.75
CA ARG A 601 31.33 2.33 -3.33
C ARG A 601 31.01 0.89 -2.97
N ILE A 602 31.74 0.33 -2.01
CA ILE A 602 31.36 -0.94 -1.39
C ILE A 602 30.18 -0.67 -0.46
N SER A 603 29.08 -1.38 -0.68
CA SER A 603 27.88 -1.37 0.15
C SER A 603 27.48 -2.81 0.44
N HIS A 604 27.40 -3.18 1.72
CA HIS A 604 27.02 -4.53 2.17
C HIS A 604 27.80 -5.65 1.45
N GLY A 605 29.13 -5.49 1.33
CA GLY A 605 30.02 -6.47 0.69
C GLY A 605 30.05 -6.44 -0.85
N SER A 606 29.16 -5.66 -1.50
CA SER A 606 29.08 -5.55 -2.96
C SER A 606 29.52 -4.17 -3.47
N PHE A 607 30.25 -4.11 -4.58
CA PHE A 607 30.55 -2.84 -5.24
C PHE A 607 29.31 -2.29 -5.95
N ARG A 608 28.97 -1.03 -5.70
CA ARG A 608 27.83 -0.33 -6.31
C ARG A 608 28.36 0.83 -7.15
N TYR A 609 28.07 0.79 -8.45
CA TYR A 609 28.42 1.82 -9.40
C TYR A 609 27.65 3.12 -9.12
N ASN A 610 28.32 4.27 -9.29
CA ASN A 610 27.66 5.58 -9.28
C ASN A 610 27.15 5.93 -10.68
N ASP A 611 26.26 6.92 -10.75
CA ASP A 611 25.87 7.53 -12.03
C ASP A 611 27.08 8.19 -12.73
N PRO A 612 27.07 8.31 -14.07
CA PRO A 612 28.10 9.03 -14.81
C PRO A 612 28.27 10.48 -14.33
N ALA A 613 29.51 10.97 -14.38
CA ALA A 613 29.84 12.32 -13.91
C ALA A 613 29.59 13.43 -14.94
N ASP A 614 29.39 13.06 -16.22
CA ASP A 614 29.24 14.00 -17.34
C ASP A 614 28.23 13.51 -18.39
N TYR A 615 27.90 14.41 -19.33
CA TYR A 615 26.95 14.13 -20.41
C TYR A 615 27.39 12.94 -21.28
N GLU A 616 28.68 12.85 -21.63
CA GLU A 616 29.17 11.81 -22.53
C GLU A 616 29.12 10.42 -21.87
N GLY A 617 29.32 10.35 -20.56
CA GLY A 617 29.13 9.12 -19.80
C GLY A 617 27.67 8.65 -19.77
N PHE A 618 26.71 9.57 -19.64
CA PHE A 618 25.28 9.24 -19.75
C PHE A 618 24.89 8.83 -21.18
N ALA A 619 25.42 9.49 -22.20
CA ALA A 619 25.21 9.10 -23.60
C ALA A 619 25.81 7.71 -23.89
N GLY A 620 26.98 7.42 -23.34
CA GLY A 620 27.60 6.09 -23.39
C GLY A 620 26.76 5.02 -22.68
N LEU A 621 26.22 5.33 -21.50
CA LEU A 621 25.33 4.43 -20.76
C LEU A 621 24.04 4.14 -21.52
N LYS A 622 23.40 5.17 -22.08
CA LYS A 622 22.23 5.03 -22.96
C LYS A 622 22.54 4.06 -24.11
N MET A 623 23.66 4.28 -24.81
CA MET A 623 24.08 3.42 -25.92
C MET A 623 24.29 1.96 -25.49
N ALA A 624 24.87 1.74 -24.31
CA ALA A 624 25.05 0.39 -23.78
C ALA A 624 23.69 -0.28 -23.48
N TYR A 625 22.75 0.45 -22.88
CA TYR A 625 21.40 -0.06 -22.60
C TYR A 625 20.55 -0.28 -23.85
N ASP A 626 20.68 0.57 -24.89
CA ASP A 626 20.04 0.31 -26.19
C ASP A 626 20.43 -1.08 -26.71
N LYS A 627 21.68 -1.49 -26.51
CA LYS A 627 22.16 -2.83 -26.90
C LYS A 627 21.63 -3.95 -26.02
N VAL A 628 21.48 -3.71 -24.71
CA VAL A 628 20.83 -4.67 -23.79
C VAL A 628 19.37 -4.90 -24.23
N PHE A 629 18.60 -3.84 -24.47
CA PHE A 629 17.23 -3.94 -24.97
C PHE A 629 17.15 -4.67 -26.32
N LYS A 630 18.09 -4.40 -27.22
CA LYS A 630 18.18 -5.13 -28.49
C LYS A 630 18.44 -6.62 -28.31
N SER A 631 19.31 -6.98 -27.35
CA SER A 631 19.57 -8.38 -27.01
C SER A 631 18.33 -9.08 -26.43
N ASN A 632 17.42 -8.32 -25.83
CA ASN A 632 16.11 -8.75 -25.35
C ASN A 632 15.02 -8.73 -26.44
N GLY A 633 15.39 -8.54 -27.71
CA GLY A 633 14.47 -8.65 -28.85
C GLY A 633 13.78 -7.35 -29.28
N ILE A 634 14.16 -6.20 -28.74
CA ILE A 634 13.61 -4.90 -29.17
C ILE A 634 14.33 -4.43 -30.45
N GLU A 635 13.59 -4.24 -31.55
CA GLU A 635 14.20 -3.90 -32.84
C GLU A 635 14.78 -2.48 -32.89
N ASN A 636 14.06 -1.50 -32.35
CA ASN A 636 14.44 -0.08 -32.35
C ASN A 636 14.43 0.44 -30.91
N PRO A 637 15.44 0.08 -30.10
CA PRO A 637 15.49 0.49 -28.71
C PRO A 637 15.75 1.99 -28.57
N ASP A 638 15.15 2.59 -27.55
CA ASP A 638 15.38 3.95 -27.10
C ASP A 638 15.41 4.00 -25.56
N ALA A 639 16.55 3.68 -24.98
CA ALA A 639 16.80 3.73 -23.56
C ALA A 639 16.67 5.17 -23.03
N VAL A 640 15.89 5.34 -21.97
CA VAL A 640 15.72 6.63 -21.28
C VAL A 640 15.78 6.42 -19.77
N LEU A 641 16.38 7.39 -19.07
CA LEU A 641 16.38 7.47 -17.62
C LEU A 641 15.16 8.24 -17.16
N VAL A 642 14.24 7.53 -16.51
CA VAL A 642 12.97 8.09 -16.08
C VAL A 642 13.06 8.48 -14.62
N TRP A 643 12.95 9.77 -14.32
CA TRP A 643 12.66 10.23 -12.97
C TRP A 643 11.16 10.17 -12.73
N SER A 644 10.79 9.51 -11.64
CA SER A 644 9.43 9.20 -11.28
C SER A 644 9.24 9.30 -9.77
N GLU A 645 8.01 9.08 -9.36
CA GLU A 645 7.56 8.98 -7.99
C GLU A 645 6.67 7.74 -7.90
N PRO A 646 7.27 6.53 -7.88
CA PRO A 646 6.52 5.29 -7.96
C PRO A 646 5.82 4.95 -6.63
N ASN A 647 6.25 5.55 -5.51
CA ASN A 647 5.68 5.31 -4.20
C ASN A 647 5.65 6.58 -3.37
N GLN A 648 4.65 6.70 -2.49
CA GLN A 648 4.45 7.85 -1.61
C GLN A 648 4.10 7.40 -0.20
N TYR A 649 4.70 8.04 0.80
CA TYR A 649 4.39 7.75 2.21
C TYR A 649 3.29 8.70 2.68
N LEU A 650 2.06 8.20 2.79
CA LEU A 650 1.03 8.92 3.51
C LEU A 650 1.42 9.11 4.96
N ILE A 651 1.05 10.27 5.53
CA ILE A 651 1.30 10.57 6.93
C ILE A 651 -0.03 10.48 7.68
N SER A 652 -0.15 9.52 8.59
CA SER A 652 -1.41 9.19 9.30
C SER A 652 -1.25 9.11 10.82
N HIS A 653 -0.08 9.43 11.35
CA HIS A 653 0.25 9.33 12.78
C HIS A 653 0.86 10.64 13.28
N ASN A 654 1.04 10.78 14.61
CA ASN A 654 1.56 11.98 15.26
C ASN A 654 0.58 13.15 15.16
N THR A 655 -0.69 12.87 15.47
CA THR A 655 -1.72 13.90 15.49
C THR A 655 -1.43 14.93 16.57
N ARG A 656 -1.52 16.21 16.22
CA ARG A 656 -1.34 17.36 17.10
C ARG A 656 -2.66 17.80 17.75
N PRO A 657 -2.64 18.50 18.90
CA PRO A 657 -3.86 19.04 19.49
C PRO A 657 -4.42 20.17 18.61
N ALA A 658 -5.70 20.49 18.77
CA ALA A 658 -6.38 21.52 17.97
C ALA A 658 -5.68 22.89 18.02
N VAL A 659 -5.10 23.26 19.17
CA VAL A 659 -4.36 24.54 19.34
C VAL A 659 -3.06 24.62 18.55
N SER A 660 -2.55 23.49 18.06
CA SER A 660 -1.34 23.38 17.23
C SER A 660 -1.67 22.87 15.82
N SER A 661 -2.95 22.85 15.44
CA SER A 661 -3.33 22.54 14.06
C SER A 661 -3.08 23.72 13.14
N VAL A 662 -3.07 23.48 11.82
CA VAL A 662 -2.90 24.52 10.81
C VAL A 662 -3.92 25.65 10.99
N GLN A 663 -3.43 26.88 11.06
CA GLN A 663 -4.20 28.10 11.12
C GLN A 663 -4.48 28.65 9.71
N CYS A 664 -5.49 29.52 9.62
CA CYS A 664 -5.97 30.01 8.32
C CYS A 664 -4.88 30.78 7.54
N GLU A 665 -4.03 31.55 8.22
CA GLU A 665 -2.93 32.34 7.64
C GLU A 665 -1.78 31.49 7.08
N GLU A 666 -1.68 30.22 7.47
CA GLU A 666 -0.68 29.29 6.93
C GLU A 666 -1.08 28.79 5.53
N CYS A 667 -2.36 28.92 5.17
CA CYS A 667 -2.89 28.59 3.84
C CYS A 667 -3.24 29.83 3.02
N HIS A 668 -3.72 30.90 3.67
CA HIS A 668 -4.39 32.02 3.01
C HIS A 668 -3.74 33.37 3.33
N ASN A 669 -3.79 34.29 2.37
CA ASN A 669 -3.39 35.67 2.58
C ASN A 669 -4.48 36.48 3.31
N TYR A 670 -4.09 37.46 4.11
CA TYR A 670 -5.02 38.51 4.54
C TYR A 670 -5.44 39.39 3.35
N LYS A 671 -6.70 39.83 3.34
CA LYS A 671 -7.15 40.86 2.40
C LYS A 671 -6.40 42.16 2.67
N GLN A 672 -6.39 43.07 1.68
CA GLN A 672 -5.66 44.35 1.74
C GLN A 672 -6.00 45.23 2.96
N ASP A 673 -7.16 45.03 3.59
CA ASP A 673 -7.55 45.74 4.81
C ASP A 673 -6.94 45.17 6.10
N GLY A 674 -6.28 44.01 6.04
CA GLY A 674 -5.62 43.34 7.16
C GLY A 674 -6.59 42.77 8.21
N THR A 675 -7.89 42.74 7.94
CA THR A 675 -8.92 42.38 8.91
C THR A 675 -9.64 41.07 8.62
N THR A 676 -9.63 40.61 7.37
CA THR A 676 -10.26 39.34 6.97
C THR A 676 -9.36 38.52 6.06
N ILE A 677 -9.47 37.20 6.15
CA ILE A 677 -8.70 36.26 5.35
C ILE A 677 -9.29 36.16 3.93
N SER A 678 -8.43 36.08 2.93
CA SER A 678 -8.77 35.87 1.53
C SER A 678 -9.22 34.42 1.32
N ALA A 679 -10.20 34.21 0.44
CA ALA A 679 -10.56 32.85 0.02
C ALA A 679 -9.49 32.23 -0.92
N LEU A 680 -8.55 33.04 -1.43
CA LEU A 680 -7.46 32.56 -2.26
C LEU A 680 -6.35 31.96 -1.38
N VAL A 681 -5.84 30.80 -1.80
CA VAL A 681 -4.63 30.20 -1.24
C VAL A 681 -3.44 31.11 -1.54
N SER A 682 -2.53 31.23 -0.58
CA SER A 682 -1.30 32.02 -0.72
C SER A 682 -0.23 31.24 -1.47
N ASP A 683 0.55 31.90 -2.32
CA ASP A 683 1.73 31.32 -2.96
C ASP A 683 2.77 30.86 -1.93
N ASP A 684 2.85 31.57 -0.79
CA ASP A 684 3.70 31.26 0.37
C ASP A 684 3.04 30.28 1.38
N GLY A 685 1.78 29.90 1.14
CA GLY A 685 1.07 28.99 2.04
C GLY A 685 1.45 27.53 1.81
N ILE A 686 1.01 26.64 2.70
CA ILE A 686 1.34 25.20 2.63
C ILE A 686 0.83 24.51 1.36
N PHE A 687 -0.23 25.05 0.74
CA PHE A 687 -0.77 24.58 -0.55
C PHE A 687 -0.30 25.42 -1.75
N GLY A 688 0.61 26.38 -1.52
CA GLY A 688 1.10 27.32 -2.51
C GLY A 688 2.27 26.80 -3.36
N GLU A 689 2.67 27.61 -4.34
CA GLU A 689 3.77 27.30 -5.27
C GLU A 689 5.16 27.31 -4.59
N ASN A 690 5.32 28.04 -3.48
CA ASN A 690 6.61 28.12 -2.77
C ASN A 690 6.85 26.91 -1.86
N ASN A 691 5.81 26.16 -1.49
CA ASN A 691 5.99 24.84 -0.88
C ASN A 691 6.43 23.85 -1.96
N SER A 692 7.73 23.57 -2.01
CA SER A 692 8.35 22.75 -3.05
C SER A 692 9.47 21.88 -2.50
N TYR A 693 9.77 20.80 -3.22
CA TYR A 693 10.90 19.94 -2.92
C TYR A 693 11.78 19.72 -4.16
N GLU A 694 13.06 19.41 -3.93
CA GLU A 694 13.99 19.02 -4.99
C GLU A 694 13.76 17.56 -5.39
N VAL A 695 13.46 17.35 -6.67
CA VAL A 695 13.26 16.01 -7.26
C VAL A 695 14.61 15.38 -7.58
N ALA A 696 15.46 16.15 -8.26
CA ALA A 696 16.78 15.73 -8.72
C ALA A 696 17.68 16.93 -9.01
N THR A 697 18.99 16.68 -8.98
CA THR A 697 20.00 17.57 -9.56
C THR A 697 20.54 16.91 -10.83
N ILE A 698 20.46 17.63 -11.96
CA ILE A 698 20.83 17.17 -13.29
C ILE A 698 22.17 17.77 -13.65
N ILE A 699 23.17 16.92 -13.94
CA ILE A 699 24.55 17.35 -14.12
C ILE A 699 24.70 18.30 -15.33
N ASP A 700 23.93 18.06 -16.39
CA ASP A 700 23.91 18.85 -17.62
C ASP A 700 22.45 18.94 -18.13
N PRO A 701 21.86 20.15 -18.24
CA PRO A 701 20.50 20.34 -18.75
C PRO A 701 20.24 19.68 -20.11
N LYS A 702 21.29 19.52 -20.93
CA LYS A 702 21.23 18.88 -22.24
C LYS A 702 20.74 17.43 -22.17
N LEU A 703 20.95 16.74 -21.04
CA LEU A 703 20.43 15.40 -20.81
C LEU A 703 18.90 15.34 -20.92
N VAL A 704 18.21 16.40 -20.50
CA VAL A 704 16.75 16.51 -20.59
C VAL A 704 16.33 16.93 -22.00
N THR A 705 17.00 17.93 -22.59
CA THR A 705 16.61 18.41 -23.94
C THR A 705 16.85 17.38 -25.03
N ASP A 706 17.85 16.52 -24.87
CA ASP A 706 18.15 15.42 -25.79
C ASP A 706 17.31 14.16 -25.50
N GLY A 707 16.47 14.19 -24.47
CA GLY A 707 15.58 13.08 -24.12
C GLY A 707 16.26 11.88 -23.46
N ILE A 708 17.52 12.02 -22.99
CA ILE A 708 18.20 10.96 -22.22
C ILE A 708 17.54 10.82 -20.84
N ILE A 709 17.19 11.96 -20.23
CA ILE A 709 16.45 12.04 -18.98
C ILE A 709 15.03 12.54 -19.26
N VAL A 710 14.04 11.82 -18.76
CA VAL A 710 12.62 12.19 -18.86
C VAL A 710 11.96 12.16 -17.48
N PHE A 711 10.93 12.98 -17.29
CA PHE A 711 10.14 13.01 -16.05
C PHE A 711 8.77 12.37 -16.30
N ASP A 712 8.36 11.45 -15.43
CA ASP A 712 7.05 10.78 -15.55
C ASP A 712 5.87 11.74 -15.27
N TYR A 713 6.11 12.81 -14.49
CA TYR A 713 5.06 13.74 -14.10
C TYR A 713 5.30 15.17 -14.58
N PRO A 714 4.26 15.86 -15.07
CA PRO A 714 4.38 17.20 -15.63
C PRO A 714 4.68 18.29 -14.58
N TYR A 715 4.46 17.99 -13.30
CA TYR A 715 4.81 18.88 -12.19
C TYR A 715 6.29 18.81 -11.79
N MET A 716 7.06 17.85 -12.32
CA MET A 716 8.51 17.77 -12.15
C MET A 716 9.17 18.66 -13.20
N LYS A 717 9.57 19.87 -12.81
CA LYS A 717 10.02 20.91 -13.74
C LYS A 717 11.45 21.32 -13.43
N MET A 718 12.26 21.44 -14.49
CA MET A 718 13.56 22.08 -14.39
C MET A 718 13.37 23.55 -14.03
N VAL A 719 14.18 24.07 -13.10
CA VAL A 719 14.17 25.49 -12.76
C VAL A 719 14.69 26.29 -13.94
N VAL A 720 13.92 27.26 -14.41
CA VAL A 720 14.25 28.11 -15.57
C VAL A 720 14.21 29.60 -15.22
N ASP A 721 14.96 30.41 -15.97
CA ASP A 721 14.93 31.87 -15.90
C ASP A 721 13.71 32.47 -16.63
N GLU A 722 13.57 33.80 -16.63
CA GLU A 722 12.48 34.52 -17.29
C GLU A 722 12.43 34.28 -18.82
N ASP A 723 13.55 33.88 -19.42
CA ASP A 723 13.68 33.58 -20.85
C ASP A 723 13.45 32.08 -21.15
N GLY A 724 13.20 31.26 -20.13
CA GLY A 724 12.96 29.82 -20.24
C GLY A 724 14.24 28.98 -20.33
N ASN A 725 15.42 29.53 -20.05
CA ASN A 725 16.66 28.77 -20.01
C ASN A 725 16.86 28.12 -18.64
N ALA A 726 17.46 26.93 -18.61
CA ALA A 726 17.80 26.24 -17.37
C ALA A 726 18.68 27.12 -16.46
N VAL A 727 18.27 27.27 -15.20
CA VAL A 727 19.12 27.88 -14.17
C VAL A 727 20.10 26.84 -13.70
N VAL A 728 21.39 27.13 -13.84
CA VAL A 728 22.49 26.24 -13.45
C VAL A 728 23.34 26.84 -12.34
N ASP A 729 23.92 25.98 -11.50
CA ASP A 729 24.87 26.37 -10.46
C ASP A 729 26.29 26.63 -11.00
N GLU A 730 27.27 26.84 -10.11
CA GLU A 730 28.67 27.11 -10.48
C GLU A 730 29.34 25.93 -11.21
N ASP A 731 28.83 24.70 -11.02
CA ASP A 731 29.30 23.47 -11.64
C ASP A 731 28.52 23.13 -12.93
N GLY A 732 27.54 23.95 -13.31
CA GLY A 732 26.71 23.77 -14.52
C GLY A 732 25.50 22.85 -14.32
N GLN A 733 25.18 22.47 -13.08
CA GLN A 733 24.10 21.54 -12.76
C GLN A 733 22.77 22.28 -12.63
N ALA A 734 21.68 21.68 -13.12
CA ALA A 734 20.33 22.22 -13.02
C ALA A 734 19.49 21.47 -11.99
N THR A 735 18.73 22.22 -11.20
CA THR A 735 17.78 21.65 -10.23
C THR A 735 16.43 21.38 -10.88
N VAL A 736 15.82 20.24 -10.53
CA VAL A 736 14.43 19.91 -10.85
C VAL A 736 13.60 20.00 -9.58
N ARG A 737 12.46 20.68 -9.65
CA ARG A 737 11.56 20.90 -8.50
C ARG A 737 10.15 20.44 -8.81
N ALA A 738 9.43 20.08 -7.75
CA ALA A 738 7.99 19.90 -7.75
C ALA A 738 7.39 20.73 -6.61
N ASN A 739 6.31 21.46 -6.90
CA ASN A 739 5.59 22.29 -5.93
C ASN A 739 4.16 21.79 -5.69
N VAL A 740 3.61 22.13 -4.51
CA VAL A 740 2.31 21.62 -4.08
C VAL A 740 1.15 22.09 -4.97
N SER A 741 1.17 23.33 -5.47
CA SER A 741 0.13 23.84 -6.36
C SER A 741 0.01 23.00 -7.65
N ASP A 742 1.12 22.74 -8.33
CA ASP A 742 1.16 21.89 -9.53
C ASP A 742 0.76 20.44 -9.21
N ILE A 743 1.16 19.92 -8.04
CA ILE A 743 0.80 18.58 -7.57
C ILE A 743 -0.71 18.48 -7.34
N LEU A 744 -1.33 19.47 -6.68
CA LEU A 744 -2.78 19.50 -6.44
C LEU A 744 -3.56 19.58 -7.76
N ALA A 745 -3.09 20.41 -8.69
CA ALA A 745 -3.67 20.50 -10.02
C ALA A 745 -3.61 19.14 -10.77
N TYR A 746 -2.46 18.46 -10.71
CA TYR A 746 -2.28 17.15 -11.32
C TYR A 746 -3.12 16.06 -10.63
N SER A 747 -3.07 15.98 -9.31
CA SER A 747 -3.74 14.93 -8.52
C SER A 747 -5.25 15.02 -8.52
N THR A 748 -5.82 16.17 -8.86
CA THR A 748 -7.26 16.28 -9.17
C THR A 748 -7.67 15.40 -10.36
N VAL A 749 -6.74 15.16 -11.29
CA VAL A 749 -6.93 14.39 -12.53
C VAL A 749 -6.31 12.98 -12.43
N ASP A 750 -5.25 12.81 -11.63
CA ASP A 750 -4.65 11.51 -11.35
C ASP A 750 -4.23 11.43 -9.87
N PRO A 751 -5.15 11.04 -8.97
CA PRO A 751 -4.92 11.06 -7.53
C PRO A 751 -3.94 9.98 -7.10
N SER A 752 -3.71 8.97 -7.95
CA SER A 752 -2.72 7.95 -7.63
C SER A 752 -1.34 8.54 -7.54
N MET A 753 -0.99 9.49 -8.41
CA MET A 753 0.35 10.10 -8.50
C MET A 753 1.51 9.10 -8.49
N THR A 754 1.23 7.84 -8.78
CA THR A 754 2.19 6.74 -8.81
C THR A 754 2.01 5.99 -10.12
N ALA A 755 3.10 5.41 -10.62
CA ALA A 755 3.05 4.56 -11.80
C ALA A 755 2.12 3.34 -11.61
N LEU A 756 1.82 2.98 -10.36
CA LEU A 756 0.97 1.85 -9.98
C LEU A 756 -0.54 2.12 -10.16
N ARG A 757 -0.96 3.38 -10.20
CA ARG A 757 -2.37 3.79 -10.44
C ARG A 757 -3.36 3.13 -9.48
N SER A 758 -2.98 3.05 -8.20
CA SER A 758 -3.75 2.40 -7.14
C SER A 758 -4.98 3.20 -6.71
N ALA A 759 -4.92 4.54 -6.79
CA ALA A 759 -6.11 5.36 -6.66
C ALA A 759 -6.74 5.61 -8.03
N VAL A 760 -8.07 5.63 -8.07
CA VAL A 760 -8.83 5.91 -9.28
C VAL A 760 -9.28 7.38 -9.27
N ALA A 761 -9.00 8.08 -10.35
CA ALA A 761 -9.56 9.40 -10.58
C ALA A 761 -10.97 9.28 -11.15
N THR A 762 -11.90 10.10 -10.69
CA THR A 762 -13.20 10.28 -11.36
C THR A 762 -13.10 11.22 -12.55
N ALA A 763 -11.93 11.78 -12.86
CA ALA A 763 -11.66 12.54 -14.07
C ALA A 763 -10.24 12.29 -14.56
N ALA A 764 -10.01 12.17 -15.86
CA ALA A 764 -8.68 11.98 -16.43
C ALA A 764 -8.47 12.80 -17.72
N THR A 765 -7.21 13.04 -18.11
CA THR A 765 -6.86 13.72 -19.36
C THR A 765 -6.00 12.83 -20.25
N ALA A 766 -6.23 12.87 -21.56
CA ALA A 766 -5.51 12.10 -22.57
C ALA A 766 -5.06 12.99 -23.72
N ALA A 767 -3.77 12.97 -24.04
CA ALA A 767 -3.23 13.61 -25.24
C ALA A 767 -3.51 12.78 -26.50
N ALA A 768 -3.53 13.44 -27.67
CA ALA A 768 -3.67 12.78 -28.95
C ALA A 768 -2.49 11.83 -29.24
N GLN A 769 -2.80 10.58 -29.61
CA GLN A 769 -1.83 9.64 -30.17
C GLN A 769 -2.03 9.58 -31.68
N SER A 770 -0.99 9.94 -32.43
CA SER A 770 -1.05 9.96 -33.90
C SER A 770 -0.69 8.60 -34.49
N TYR A 771 -1.53 8.11 -35.40
CA TYR A 771 -1.33 6.89 -36.15
C TYR A 771 -1.66 7.12 -37.63
N THR A 772 -1.01 6.38 -38.54
CA THR A 772 -1.64 6.16 -39.85
C THR A 772 -2.89 5.29 -39.66
N VAL A 773 -3.90 5.43 -40.52
CA VAL A 773 -5.12 4.60 -40.43
C VAL A 773 -4.79 3.10 -40.46
N THR A 774 -3.78 2.68 -41.22
CA THR A 774 -3.31 1.29 -41.23
C THR A 774 -2.73 0.87 -39.87
N GLN A 775 -1.87 1.69 -39.24
CA GLN A 775 -1.35 1.39 -37.89
C GLN A 775 -2.46 1.36 -36.84
N LEU A 776 -3.44 2.25 -36.96
CA LEU A 776 -4.59 2.26 -36.06
C LEU A 776 -5.34 0.93 -36.12
N ILE A 777 -5.61 0.43 -37.33
CA ILE A 777 -6.30 -0.84 -37.59
C ILE A 777 -5.51 -2.04 -37.11
N ASP A 778 -4.22 -2.11 -37.46
CA ASP A 778 -3.41 -3.31 -37.25
C ASP A 778 -2.90 -3.43 -35.79
N GLN A 779 -2.85 -2.33 -35.04
CA GLN A 779 -2.19 -2.28 -33.72
C GLN A 779 -3.05 -1.59 -32.66
N ALA A 780 -3.46 -0.34 -32.89
CA ALA A 780 -4.01 0.49 -31.81
C ALA A 780 -5.42 0.10 -31.36
N MET A 781 -6.28 -0.36 -32.28
CA MET A 781 -7.68 -0.71 -31.96
C MET A 781 -7.80 -1.89 -30.97
N ALA A 782 -6.93 -2.90 -31.10
CA ALA A 782 -6.89 -4.02 -30.18
C ALA A 782 -6.51 -3.56 -28.76
N SER A 783 -5.50 -2.70 -28.65
CA SER A 783 -5.10 -2.08 -27.37
C SER A 783 -6.17 -1.13 -26.81
N ALA A 784 -7.01 -0.56 -27.67
CA ALA A 784 -8.18 0.24 -27.31
C ALA A 784 -9.41 -0.62 -26.92
N GLY A 785 -9.24 -1.93 -26.74
CA GLY A 785 -10.33 -2.85 -26.37
C GLY A 785 -11.39 -3.00 -27.46
N ILE A 786 -11.00 -2.85 -28.73
CA ILE A 786 -11.82 -3.12 -29.92
C ILE A 786 -11.08 -4.21 -30.72
N SER A 787 -11.21 -5.46 -30.28
CA SER A 787 -10.49 -6.61 -30.85
C SER A 787 -11.27 -7.32 -31.96
N ASN A 788 -12.57 -7.05 -32.10
CA ASN A 788 -13.41 -7.68 -33.12
C ASN A 788 -13.09 -7.15 -34.52
N ALA A 789 -12.71 -8.03 -35.44
CA ALA A 789 -12.27 -7.65 -36.79
C ALA A 789 -13.35 -6.94 -37.63
N ASP A 790 -14.62 -7.29 -37.44
CA ASP A 790 -15.73 -6.64 -38.15
C ASP A 790 -15.92 -5.20 -37.65
N ASP A 791 -15.82 -5.01 -36.33
CA ASP A 791 -15.90 -3.70 -35.67
C ASP A 791 -14.76 -2.79 -36.13
N VAL A 792 -13.52 -3.29 -36.13
CA VAL A 792 -12.36 -2.54 -36.63
C VAL A 792 -12.56 -2.12 -38.09
N THR A 793 -13.07 -3.03 -38.94
CA THR A 793 -13.35 -2.74 -40.35
C THR A 793 -14.42 -1.66 -40.50
N GLN A 794 -15.49 -1.72 -39.69
CA GLN A 794 -16.58 -0.76 -39.72
C GLN A 794 -16.14 0.65 -39.27
N LEU A 795 -15.28 0.73 -38.24
CA LEU A 795 -14.72 1.99 -37.76
C LEU A 795 -13.71 2.59 -38.75
N ALA A 796 -12.85 1.74 -39.33
CA ALA A 796 -11.92 2.17 -40.38
C ALA A 796 -12.63 2.83 -41.57
N ALA A 797 -13.82 2.35 -41.92
CA ALA A 797 -14.62 2.94 -43.00
C ALA A 797 -15.13 4.37 -42.70
N GLN A 798 -15.11 4.80 -41.43
CA GLN A 798 -15.47 6.17 -41.05
C GLN A 798 -14.32 7.16 -41.18
N LEU A 799 -13.07 6.67 -41.14
CA LEU A 799 -11.86 7.49 -41.24
C LEU A 799 -11.53 7.72 -42.72
N ARG A 800 -11.49 8.99 -43.13
CA ARG A 800 -11.32 9.43 -44.52
C ARG A 800 -9.91 9.94 -44.81
N ASN A 801 -9.20 10.42 -43.79
CA ASN A 801 -7.84 10.91 -43.93
C ASN A 801 -6.80 9.78 -43.76
N THR A 802 -5.54 10.10 -44.07
CA THR A 802 -4.44 9.10 -43.97
C THR A 802 -3.99 8.88 -42.53
N ASN A 803 -4.14 9.90 -41.71
CA ASN A 803 -3.78 9.89 -40.29
C ASN A 803 -5.04 9.92 -39.43
N ALA A 804 -4.95 9.35 -38.25
CA ALA A 804 -5.96 9.38 -37.21
C ALA A 804 -5.32 9.62 -35.84
N PHE A 805 -6.10 10.21 -34.96
CA PHE A 805 -5.73 10.61 -33.61
C PHE A 805 -6.62 9.84 -32.63
N LEU A 806 -5.98 9.03 -31.79
CA LEU A 806 -6.61 8.26 -30.73
C LEU A 806 -6.40 8.99 -29.40
N PHE A 807 -7.49 9.24 -28.68
CA PHE A 807 -7.48 9.76 -27.33
C PHE A 807 -7.99 8.66 -26.40
N GLN A 808 -7.12 8.19 -25.53
CA GLN A 808 -7.46 7.21 -24.51
C GLN A 808 -6.71 7.56 -23.25
N SER A 809 -7.45 7.75 -22.15
CA SER A 809 -6.80 7.90 -20.86
C SER A 809 -6.21 6.56 -20.46
N ARG A 810 -4.94 6.57 -20.07
CA ARG A 810 -4.37 5.42 -19.38
C ARG A 810 -4.68 5.47 -17.86
N GLN A 811 -5.05 6.64 -17.35
CA GLN A 811 -5.22 6.97 -15.92
C GLN A 811 -6.71 7.07 -15.55
N GLY A 812 -7.02 7.13 -14.25
CA GLY A 812 -8.40 7.27 -13.76
C GLY A 812 -9.11 5.95 -13.49
N ASP A 813 -10.40 6.01 -13.16
CA ASP A 813 -11.27 4.84 -13.02
C ASP A 813 -11.25 3.94 -14.26
N TYR A 814 -11.47 2.62 -14.10
CA TYR A 814 -11.49 1.67 -15.23
C TYR A 814 -12.47 2.08 -16.32
N SER A 815 -13.64 2.56 -15.92
CA SER A 815 -14.67 3.02 -16.84
C SER A 815 -14.23 4.23 -17.65
N ILE A 816 -13.40 5.12 -17.08
CA ILE A 816 -12.78 6.25 -17.78
C ILE A 816 -11.71 5.79 -18.78
N ARG A 817 -10.89 4.79 -18.41
CA ARG A 817 -9.84 4.24 -19.29
C ARG A 817 -10.42 3.52 -20.53
N ASP A 818 -11.65 3.04 -20.40
CA ASP A 818 -12.42 2.43 -21.48
C ASP A 818 -13.15 3.43 -22.38
N VAL A 819 -13.19 4.72 -22.01
CA VAL A 819 -13.65 5.78 -22.90
C VAL A 819 -12.55 6.13 -23.90
N ILE A 820 -12.89 6.02 -25.18
CA ILE A 820 -11.97 6.29 -26.28
C ILE A 820 -12.61 7.27 -27.25
N VAL A 821 -11.82 8.25 -27.71
CA VAL A 821 -12.21 9.12 -28.81
C VAL A 821 -11.25 8.93 -29.98
N ILE A 822 -11.79 8.83 -31.19
CA ILE A 822 -11.00 8.76 -32.42
C ILE A 822 -11.44 9.89 -33.35
N SER A 823 -10.48 10.62 -33.88
CA SER A 823 -10.71 11.57 -34.96
C SER A 823 -9.67 11.41 -36.06
N ASP A 824 -10.03 11.69 -37.30
CA ASP A 824 -9.09 11.81 -38.41
C ASP A 824 -8.86 13.27 -38.82
N ASP A 825 -9.37 14.23 -38.04
CA ASP A 825 -9.20 15.66 -38.26
C ASP A 825 -7.86 16.14 -37.65
N GLU A 826 -7.02 16.75 -38.49
CA GLU A 826 -5.71 17.27 -38.09
C GLU A 826 -5.82 18.43 -37.11
N ASP A 827 -6.98 19.09 -37.03
CA ASP A 827 -7.23 20.17 -36.06
C ASP A 827 -7.12 19.70 -34.60
N PHE A 828 -7.21 18.38 -34.33
CA PHE A 828 -7.11 17.81 -32.98
C PHE A 828 -5.73 17.24 -32.64
N ALA A 829 -4.73 17.36 -33.52
CA ALA A 829 -3.43 16.71 -33.36
C ALA A 829 -2.69 17.12 -32.07
N ASP A 830 -2.96 18.32 -31.54
CA ASP A 830 -2.33 18.89 -30.35
C ASP A 830 -3.32 19.11 -29.18
N TYR A 831 -4.54 18.57 -29.29
CA TYR A 831 -5.57 18.72 -28.26
C TYR A 831 -5.39 17.68 -27.16
N THR A 832 -6.00 17.94 -26.01
CA THR A 832 -6.16 16.93 -24.97
C THR A 832 -7.65 16.68 -24.69
N LEU A 833 -8.03 15.41 -24.58
CA LEU A 833 -9.35 14.99 -24.14
C LEU A 833 -9.40 14.95 -22.61
N GLN A 834 -10.38 15.59 -22.02
CA GLN A 834 -10.76 15.40 -20.63
C GLN A 834 -12.03 14.54 -20.56
N VAL A 835 -12.00 13.51 -19.73
CA VAL A 835 -13.13 12.62 -19.43
C VAL A 835 -13.40 12.66 -17.93
N SER A 836 -14.65 12.74 -17.49
CA SER A 836 -14.98 12.61 -16.07
C SER A 836 -16.28 11.87 -15.84
N ILE A 837 -16.41 11.16 -14.72
CA ILE A 837 -17.66 10.62 -14.20
C ILE A 837 -18.43 11.78 -13.55
N ALA A 838 -19.73 11.88 -13.84
CA ALA A 838 -20.59 12.92 -13.29
C ALA A 838 -20.95 12.64 -11.82
N ASP A 839 -21.40 13.66 -11.10
CA ASP A 839 -21.89 13.50 -9.73
C ASP A 839 -23.21 12.71 -9.67
N ASP A 840 -23.54 12.25 -8.45
CA ASP A 840 -24.74 11.44 -8.17
C ASP A 840 -26.03 12.14 -8.60
N ASP A 841 -26.10 13.48 -8.45
CA ASP A 841 -27.27 14.27 -8.84
C ASP A 841 -27.47 14.25 -10.36
N THR A 842 -26.39 14.41 -11.14
CA THR A 842 -26.41 14.31 -12.60
C THR A 842 -26.81 12.90 -13.05
N GLY A 843 -26.29 11.86 -12.38
CA GLY A 843 -26.68 10.47 -12.61
C GLY A 843 -28.17 10.22 -12.34
N ALA A 844 -28.68 10.73 -11.23
CA ALA A 844 -30.09 10.63 -10.86
C ALA A 844 -30.99 11.38 -11.86
N ASN A 845 -30.57 12.56 -12.34
CA ASN A 845 -31.28 13.31 -13.36
C ASN A 845 -31.33 12.56 -14.70
N ALA A 846 -30.23 11.90 -15.09
CA ALA A 846 -30.17 11.07 -16.28
C ALA A 846 -31.18 9.92 -16.21
N ALA A 847 -31.21 9.20 -15.08
CA ALA A 847 -32.16 8.12 -14.84
C ALA A 847 -33.62 8.61 -14.83
N ALA A 848 -33.87 9.83 -14.34
CA ALA A 848 -35.21 10.43 -14.27
C ALA A 848 -35.67 11.07 -15.60
N ALA A 849 -34.83 11.11 -16.63
CA ALA A 849 -35.13 11.80 -17.90
C ALA A 849 -36.26 11.15 -18.71
N GLY A 850 -36.61 9.88 -18.45
CA GLY A 850 -37.65 9.16 -19.18
C GLY A 850 -37.27 8.80 -20.62
N LEU A 851 -35.96 8.64 -20.90
CA LEU A 851 -35.41 8.34 -22.23
C LEU A 851 -34.91 6.89 -22.35
N GLY A 852 -35.57 5.97 -21.64
CA GLY A 852 -35.15 4.58 -21.45
C GLY A 852 -34.69 4.32 -20.02
N ASP A 853 -34.50 3.05 -19.69
CA ASP A 853 -34.01 2.65 -18.37
C ASP A 853 -32.48 2.72 -18.39
N LEU A 854 -31.88 3.43 -17.42
CA LEU A 854 -30.43 3.47 -17.30
C LEU A 854 -29.91 2.04 -17.08
N VAL A 855 -28.92 1.64 -17.87
CA VAL A 855 -28.34 0.30 -17.76
C VAL A 855 -27.77 0.15 -16.34
N ALA A 856 -28.00 -1.01 -15.73
CA ALA A 856 -27.52 -1.25 -14.37
C ALA A 856 -25.99 -1.07 -14.28
N GLY A 857 -25.55 -0.19 -13.39
CA GLY A 857 -24.14 0.16 -13.22
C GLY A 857 -23.53 0.97 -14.37
N ALA A 858 -24.34 1.64 -15.20
CA ALA A 858 -23.82 2.58 -16.18
C ALA A 858 -23.48 3.93 -15.54
N GLU A 859 -22.26 4.36 -15.79
CA GLU A 859 -21.78 5.69 -15.41
C GLU A 859 -22.26 6.76 -16.39
N VAL A 860 -22.25 8.00 -15.92
CA VAL A 860 -22.46 9.19 -16.77
C VAL A 860 -21.13 9.87 -17.01
N PHE A 861 -20.69 9.92 -18.27
CA PHE A 861 -19.40 10.49 -18.64
C PHE A 861 -19.54 11.91 -19.21
N SER A 862 -18.81 12.87 -18.68
CA SER A 862 -18.58 14.17 -19.29
C SER A 862 -17.34 14.13 -20.16
N LEU A 863 -17.44 14.68 -21.37
CA LEU A 863 -16.32 14.79 -22.31
C LEU A 863 -16.04 16.25 -22.65
N GLN A 864 -14.78 16.57 -22.88
CA GLN A 864 -14.32 17.92 -23.23
C GLN A 864 -12.98 17.84 -23.97
N PHE A 865 -12.79 18.62 -25.04
CA PHE A 865 -11.44 18.87 -25.54
C PHE A 865 -10.86 20.15 -24.93
N ASN A 866 -9.56 20.16 -24.70
CA ASN A 866 -8.78 21.35 -24.38
C ASN A 866 -7.79 21.62 -25.51
N LYS A 867 -7.77 22.86 -25.98
CA LYS A 867 -6.75 23.34 -26.91
C LYS A 867 -5.39 23.46 -26.19
N PRO A 868 -4.27 23.53 -26.92
CA PRO A 868 -2.97 23.88 -26.34
C PRO A 868 -2.98 25.20 -25.54
N SER A 869 -3.87 26.13 -25.88
CA SER A 869 -4.06 27.39 -25.15
C SER A 869 -4.81 27.25 -23.82
N GLY A 870 -5.29 26.06 -23.48
CA GLY A 870 -6.16 25.79 -22.32
C GLY A 870 -7.64 26.13 -22.55
N GLU A 871 -8.03 26.62 -23.73
CA GLU A 871 -9.43 26.89 -24.06
C GLU A 871 -10.21 25.57 -24.21
N LYS A 872 -11.37 25.49 -23.55
CA LYS A 872 -12.29 24.36 -23.64
C LYS A 872 -13.07 24.37 -24.95
N GLN A 873 -13.15 23.24 -25.62
CA GLN A 873 -13.92 23.05 -26.84
C GLN A 873 -14.86 21.85 -26.70
N THR A 874 -16.16 22.11 -26.78
CA THR A 874 -17.23 21.11 -26.66
C THR A 874 -18.07 21.00 -27.93
N SER A 875 -17.74 21.72 -29.00
CA SER A 875 -18.43 21.61 -30.29
C SER A 875 -17.45 21.84 -31.43
N PHE A 876 -17.61 21.09 -32.52
CA PHE A 876 -16.67 21.06 -33.63
C PHE A 876 -17.37 20.72 -34.96
N ASN A 877 -16.73 21.05 -36.08
CA ASN A 877 -17.35 20.92 -37.41
C ASN A 877 -17.15 19.54 -38.05
N SER A 878 -16.05 18.89 -37.71
CA SER A 878 -15.80 17.48 -38.02
C SER A 878 -16.56 16.60 -37.05
N SER A 879 -16.53 15.30 -37.28
CA SER A 879 -17.16 14.36 -36.38
C SER A 879 -16.12 13.41 -35.81
N VAL A 880 -16.30 13.04 -34.54
CA VAL A 880 -15.43 12.11 -33.82
C VAL A 880 -16.21 10.85 -33.50
N LEU A 881 -15.48 9.75 -33.38
CA LEU A 881 -16.00 8.48 -32.90
C LEU A 881 -15.74 8.42 -31.39
N VAL A 882 -16.75 8.05 -30.62
CA VAL A 882 -16.67 7.88 -29.16
C VAL A 882 -17.05 6.46 -28.83
N LYS A 883 -16.16 5.74 -28.15
CA LYS A 883 -16.43 4.46 -27.50
C LYS A 883 -16.73 4.74 -26.02
N LEU A 884 -17.84 4.18 -25.53
CA LEU A 884 -18.17 4.14 -24.11
C LEU A 884 -18.22 2.68 -23.63
N PRO A 885 -17.85 2.42 -22.36
CA PRO A 885 -18.10 1.12 -21.74
C PRO A 885 -19.61 0.86 -21.65
N TYR A 886 -20.00 -0.40 -21.81
CA TYR A 886 -21.41 -0.82 -21.75
C TYR A 886 -21.55 -2.10 -20.94
N SER A 887 -22.29 -2.01 -19.83
CA SER A 887 -22.53 -3.12 -18.89
C SER A 887 -23.78 -3.95 -19.23
N GLY A 888 -24.55 -3.54 -20.24
CA GLY A 888 -25.81 -4.18 -20.56
C GLY A 888 -25.65 -5.47 -21.38
N SER A 889 -26.76 -6.19 -21.49
CA SER A 889 -26.78 -7.56 -22.04
C SER A 889 -27.22 -7.64 -23.51
N SER A 890 -27.70 -6.53 -24.09
CA SER A 890 -28.18 -6.49 -25.47
C SER A 890 -27.07 -6.09 -26.44
N SER A 891 -26.92 -6.83 -27.54
CA SER A 891 -26.10 -6.40 -28.70
C SER A 891 -26.94 -5.84 -29.84
N ASP A 892 -28.25 -5.65 -29.60
CA ASP A 892 -29.19 -5.11 -30.58
C ASP A 892 -29.22 -3.59 -30.48
N ALA A 893 -28.65 -2.91 -31.47
CA ALA A 893 -28.56 -1.45 -31.50
C ALA A 893 -29.93 -0.77 -31.49
N ASP A 894 -30.99 -1.42 -32.00
CA ASP A 894 -32.36 -0.88 -31.97
C ASP A 894 -32.96 -0.84 -30.55
N LYS A 895 -32.34 -1.53 -29.60
CA LYS A 895 -32.74 -1.57 -28.19
C LYS A 895 -31.92 -0.66 -27.29
N ILE A 896 -30.93 0.02 -27.84
CA ILE A 896 -29.99 0.86 -27.09
C ILE A 896 -30.13 2.30 -27.54
N ASN A 897 -30.26 3.17 -26.55
CA ASN A 897 -30.19 4.61 -26.72
C ASN A 897 -28.88 5.12 -26.11
N ILE A 898 -28.36 6.20 -26.67
CA ILE A 898 -27.36 7.04 -26.01
C ILE A 898 -28.03 8.36 -25.71
N ILE A 899 -28.01 8.77 -24.45
CA ILE A 899 -28.54 10.06 -24.02
C ILE A 899 -27.42 11.03 -23.74
N THR A 900 -27.70 12.32 -23.94
CA THR A 900 -26.75 13.40 -23.80
C THR A 900 -27.35 14.64 -23.13
N SER A 901 -26.55 15.37 -22.36
CA SER A 901 -26.92 16.62 -21.71
C SER A 901 -25.74 17.60 -21.64
N THR A 902 -25.96 18.87 -21.91
CA THR A 902 -24.93 19.91 -21.78
C THR A 902 -24.85 20.54 -20.38
N ASP A 903 -25.91 20.40 -19.57
CA ASP A 903 -26.06 21.02 -18.26
C ASP A 903 -26.16 20.01 -17.11
N GLY A 904 -26.28 18.72 -17.41
CA GLY A 904 -26.48 17.64 -16.43
C GLY A 904 -27.94 17.50 -15.94
N GLU A 905 -28.82 18.40 -16.37
CA GLU A 905 -30.22 18.47 -15.93
C GLU A 905 -31.18 18.09 -17.07
N THR A 906 -30.96 18.64 -18.26
CA THR A 906 -31.82 18.44 -19.42
C THR A 906 -31.19 17.44 -20.38
N TRP A 907 -31.87 16.31 -20.58
CA TRP A 907 -31.37 15.18 -21.35
C TRP A 907 -32.09 15.02 -22.70
N SER A 908 -31.37 14.53 -23.70
CA SER A 908 -31.87 14.27 -25.05
C SER A 908 -31.20 13.03 -25.66
N LEU A 909 -31.78 12.48 -26.73
CA LEU A 909 -31.23 11.33 -27.44
C LEU A 909 -30.20 11.75 -28.49
N ILE A 910 -29.08 11.03 -28.56
CA ILE A 910 -28.28 10.96 -29.78
C ILE A 910 -29.08 10.23 -30.86
N ASN A 911 -28.90 10.66 -32.11
CA ASN A 911 -29.58 10.05 -33.24
C ASN A 911 -29.16 8.57 -33.35
N PRO A 912 -30.11 7.61 -33.34
CA PRO A 912 -29.78 6.17 -33.39
C PRO A 912 -28.94 5.77 -34.60
N ALA A 913 -29.03 6.50 -35.72
CA ALA A 913 -28.21 6.25 -36.91
C ALA A 913 -26.71 6.55 -36.70
N ASP A 914 -26.37 7.31 -35.67
CA ASP A 914 -25.00 7.64 -35.31
C ASP A 914 -24.40 6.61 -34.33
N ILE A 915 -25.20 5.65 -33.82
CA ILE A 915 -24.73 4.49 -33.07
C ILE A 915 -24.24 3.45 -34.07
N LEU A 916 -22.93 3.19 -34.07
CA LEU A 916 -22.29 2.34 -35.07
C LEU A 916 -22.15 0.89 -34.62
N ILE A 917 -21.80 0.69 -33.34
CA ILE A 917 -21.47 -0.62 -32.77
C ILE A 917 -22.07 -0.72 -31.37
N VAL A 918 -22.66 -1.87 -31.07
CA VAL A 918 -23.11 -2.25 -29.72
C VAL A 918 -22.65 -3.69 -29.46
N ARG A 919 -21.86 -3.87 -28.39
CA ARG A 919 -21.41 -5.18 -27.92
C ARG A 919 -21.80 -5.35 -26.46
N ALA A 920 -22.61 -6.36 -26.18
CA ALA A 920 -22.98 -6.71 -24.82
C ALA A 920 -21.77 -7.20 -24.00
N LYS A 921 -21.81 -6.95 -22.69
CA LYS A 921 -20.85 -7.53 -21.76
C LYS A 921 -21.03 -9.06 -21.70
N THR A 922 -19.93 -9.80 -21.68
CA THR A 922 -19.91 -11.25 -21.44
C THR A 922 -19.00 -11.57 -20.24
N ASP A 923 -18.94 -12.85 -19.84
CA ASP A 923 -18.04 -13.30 -18.77
C ASP A 923 -16.56 -13.17 -19.15
N MET A 924 -16.23 -13.09 -20.45
CA MET A 924 -14.85 -13.06 -20.96
C MET A 924 -14.46 -11.72 -21.59
N GLU A 925 -15.42 -10.90 -22.02
CA GLU A 925 -15.17 -9.65 -22.75
C GLU A 925 -16.05 -8.51 -22.21
N ALA A 926 -15.43 -7.34 -22.04
CA ALA A 926 -16.14 -6.11 -21.68
C ALA A 926 -17.04 -5.64 -22.83
N GLY A 927 -18.26 -5.21 -22.49
CA GLY A 927 -19.17 -4.62 -23.46
C GLY A 927 -18.82 -3.17 -23.76
N TYR A 928 -19.15 -2.71 -24.97
CA TYR A 928 -18.93 -1.33 -25.38
C TYR A 928 -19.92 -0.88 -26.44
N ILE A 929 -20.11 0.43 -26.53
CA ILE A 929 -20.88 1.10 -27.58
C ILE A 929 -19.97 2.10 -28.28
N VAL A 930 -20.00 2.14 -29.62
CA VAL A 930 -19.32 3.18 -30.40
C VAL A 930 -20.35 3.99 -31.15
N PHE A 931 -20.26 5.32 -31.04
CA PHE A 931 -21.13 6.25 -31.73
C PHE A 931 -20.36 7.44 -32.28
N GLN A 932 -21.00 8.18 -33.18
CA GLN A 932 -20.46 9.35 -33.83
C GLN A 932 -21.09 10.63 -33.25
N THR A 933 -20.28 11.66 -33.01
CA THR A 933 -20.76 12.96 -32.50
C THR A 933 -19.97 14.14 -33.08
N THR A 934 -20.55 15.34 -32.98
CA THR A 934 -19.96 16.64 -33.40
C THR A 934 -19.83 17.63 -32.22
N HIS A 935 -20.19 17.16 -31.03
CA HIS A 935 -20.08 17.92 -29.79
C HIS A 935 -19.67 16.97 -28.66
N PHE A 936 -19.26 17.54 -27.55
CA PHE A 936 -19.08 16.88 -26.28
C PHE A 936 -19.95 17.52 -25.21
N SER A 937 -20.29 16.69 -24.22
CA SER A 937 -21.31 16.93 -23.20
C SER A 937 -21.28 15.74 -22.23
N PHE A 938 -22.29 15.60 -21.37
CA PHE A 938 -22.54 14.36 -20.65
C PHE A 938 -23.12 13.30 -21.57
N TYR A 939 -22.74 12.03 -21.39
CA TYR A 939 -23.21 10.88 -22.15
C TYR A 939 -23.42 9.67 -21.23
N THR A 940 -24.47 8.89 -21.50
CA THR A 940 -24.64 7.53 -20.95
C THR A 940 -25.56 6.69 -21.83
N ALA A 941 -25.60 5.38 -21.60
CA ALA A 941 -26.42 4.44 -22.35
C ALA A 941 -27.69 4.04 -21.58
N THR A 942 -28.82 3.99 -22.27
CA THR A 942 -30.09 3.50 -21.73
C THR A 942 -30.65 2.38 -22.60
N GLU A 943 -31.39 1.46 -21.97
CA GLU A 943 -32.12 0.40 -22.67
C GLU A 943 -33.56 0.87 -22.97
N VAL A 944 -34.03 0.59 -24.18
CA VAL A 944 -35.39 0.94 -24.60
C VAL A 944 -36.38 0.12 -23.79
N ALA A 945 -37.24 0.80 -23.01
CA ALA A 945 -38.26 0.16 -22.20
C ALA A 945 -39.15 -0.76 -23.05
N ASP A 946 -39.24 -2.03 -22.66
CA ASP A 946 -40.02 -3.04 -23.38
C ASP A 946 -41.52 -2.71 -23.23
N THR A 947 -42.13 -2.14 -24.26
CA THR A 947 -43.55 -1.70 -24.23
C THR A 947 -44.56 -2.86 -24.21
N SER A 948 -44.14 -4.09 -23.87
CA SER A 948 -45.02 -5.25 -23.70
C SER A 948 -45.38 -5.52 -22.23
N SER A 949 -45.97 -4.55 -21.54
CA SER A 949 -46.88 -4.87 -20.43
C SER A 949 -48.09 -3.93 -20.44
N THR A 950 -49.07 -4.25 -21.28
CA THR A 950 -50.43 -3.77 -21.06
C THR A 950 -50.97 -4.40 -19.78
N ILE A 951 -50.99 -3.65 -18.68
CA ILE A 951 -51.86 -3.97 -17.54
C ILE A 951 -53.22 -3.32 -17.80
N PRO A 952 -54.34 -4.06 -17.74
CA PRO A 952 -55.65 -3.49 -17.92
C PRO A 952 -56.04 -2.64 -16.71
N VAL A 953 -56.62 -1.49 -17.03
CA VAL A 953 -57.35 -0.60 -16.12
C VAL A 953 -58.48 -1.37 -15.44
N ASP A 954 -58.57 -1.30 -14.11
CA ASP A 954 -59.86 -1.19 -13.44
C ASP A 954 -59.76 -0.30 -12.19
N ASP A 955 -60.82 0.47 -12.01
CA ASP A 955 -61.01 1.59 -11.07
C ASP A 955 -61.17 1.14 -9.60
N SER A 956 -60.84 2.08 -8.71
CA SER A 956 -61.60 2.51 -7.51
C SER A 956 -60.91 2.45 -6.14
N ASP A 957 -60.83 3.66 -5.57
CA ASP A 957 -61.01 4.09 -4.17
C ASP A 957 -60.01 3.73 -3.05
N ASP A 958 -59.44 4.84 -2.56
CA ASP A 958 -59.28 5.28 -1.16
C ASP A 958 -58.29 4.62 -0.18
N SER A 959 -57.43 5.52 0.33
CA SER A 959 -56.97 5.71 1.71
C SER A 959 -55.67 5.05 2.21
N ASP A 960 -54.76 5.96 2.59
CA ASP A 960 -53.90 6.01 3.79
C ASP A 960 -53.06 4.80 4.27
N SER A 961 -51.78 5.17 4.49
CA SER A 961 -50.91 4.82 5.63
C SER A 961 -50.02 3.57 5.61
N SER A 962 -48.73 3.86 5.82
CA SER A 962 -47.74 3.21 6.70
C SER A 962 -47.42 1.71 6.61
N SER A 963 -46.12 1.48 6.47
CA SER A 963 -45.29 0.48 7.17
C SER A 963 -45.56 -1.03 6.99
N GLY A 964 -44.49 -1.75 6.67
CA GLY A 964 -44.19 -3.03 7.31
C GLY A 964 -44.35 -4.28 6.44
N GLY A 965 -43.20 -4.87 6.10
CA GLY A 965 -42.94 -6.30 6.32
C GLY A 965 -43.73 -7.34 5.51
N GLY A 966 -43.01 -7.96 4.56
CA GLY A 966 -42.82 -9.41 4.59
C GLY A 966 -43.75 -10.31 3.76
N GLY A 967 -43.12 -11.10 2.89
CA GLY A 967 -43.30 -12.55 2.91
C GLY A 967 -44.30 -13.15 1.92
N SER A 968 -43.73 -13.84 0.93
CA SER A 968 -44.34 -14.85 0.07
C SER A 968 -45.31 -15.82 0.75
N LEU A 969 -46.30 -16.34 0.01
CA LEU A 969 -46.42 -17.79 -0.25
C LEU A 969 -47.66 -18.15 -1.07
N GLY A 970 -47.47 -19.14 -1.95
CA GLY A 970 -48.57 -19.90 -2.53
C GLY A 970 -48.09 -21.04 -3.41
N TYR A 971 -47.64 -22.15 -2.82
CA TYR A 971 -48.02 -23.50 -3.27
C TYR A 971 -47.94 -24.52 -2.11
N LEU A 972 -48.91 -25.43 -2.14
CA LEU A 972 -49.30 -26.47 -1.19
C LEU A 972 -48.17 -27.50 -0.90
N PHE A 973 -48.14 -28.34 0.15
CA PHE A 973 -49.19 -29.11 0.83
C PHE A 973 -48.61 -29.80 2.10
N LEU A 974 -49.48 -30.00 3.12
CA LEU A 974 -49.60 -31.16 4.03
C LEU A 974 -48.81 -31.30 5.36
N MET A 975 -49.64 -31.59 6.39
CA MET A 975 -49.44 -32.19 7.72
C MET A 975 -49.04 -31.23 8.87
N PHE A 976 -50.02 -30.66 9.60
CA PHE A 976 -50.64 -31.18 10.86
C PHE A 976 -49.62 -31.48 11.98
N GLY A 977 -49.69 -30.88 13.18
CA GLY A 977 -50.60 -29.88 13.73
C GLY A 977 -50.27 -29.56 15.20
N LEU A 978 -50.82 -28.43 15.66
CA LEU A 978 -51.43 -28.13 16.98
C LEU A 978 -50.64 -28.56 18.26
N LEU A 979 -50.42 -27.75 19.30
CA LEU A 979 -51.25 -26.69 19.88
C LEU A 979 -50.49 -25.97 21.02
N LEU A 980 -50.63 -24.63 21.09
CA LEU A 980 -50.87 -23.72 22.25
C LEU A 980 -50.54 -24.19 23.69
N ALA A 981 -50.16 -23.37 24.69
CA ALA A 981 -50.03 -21.91 24.85
C ALA A 981 -49.62 -21.57 26.31
N VAL A 982 -48.85 -20.49 26.46
CA VAL A 982 -49.10 -19.30 27.33
C VAL A 982 -49.24 -19.50 28.86
N VAL A 983 -48.24 -18.93 29.57
CA VAL A 983 -48.33 -18.12 30.82
C VAL A 983 -48.50 -18.87 32.15
N ARG A 984 -47.55 -18.70 33.08
CA ARG A 984 -47.59 -17.76 34.24
C ARG A 984 -46.59 -18.16 35.35
N ASN A 985 -45.91 -17.14 35.88
CA ASN A 985 -45.61 -16.89 37.30
C ASN A 985 -44.70 -17.81 38.15
N ILE A 986 -43.68 -17.14 38.69
CA ILE A 986 -43.40 -16.96 40.13
C ILE A 986 -42.86 -18.18 40.92
N GLU A 987 -41.59 -18.01 41.30
CA GLU A 987 -40.94 -18.32 42.58
C GLU A 987 -40.68 -19.76 43.06
N LEU A 988 -39.43 -19.89 43.54
CA LEU A 988 -38.97 -20.64 44.72
C LEU A 988 -39.00 -22.18 44.66
N PHE A 989 -37.82 -22.80 44.56
CA PHE A 989 -37.13 -23.47 45.69
C PHE A 989 -35.85 -24.19 45.21
N SER A 990 -34.69 -23.61 45.55
CA SER A 990 -33.70 -24.18 46.47
C SER A 990 -33.44 -25.71 46.49
N ILE A 991 -32.20 -26.06 46.08
CA ILE A 991 -31.16 -26.86 46.77
C ILE A 991 -31.31 -28.41 46.84
N ARG A 992 -30.17 -29.03 46.45
CA ARG A 992 -29.57 -30.37 46.74
C ARG A 992 -29.77 -31.37 45.60
N LYS A 993 -28.71 -31.82 44.93
CA LYS A 993 -27.41 -32.28 45.46
C LYS A 993 -26.28 -32.01 44.48
#